data_AF-A0A377HBW8-F1
#
_entry.id   AF-A0A377HBW8-F1
#
_cell.length_a   1.000
_cell.length_b   1.000
_cell.length_c   1.000
_cell.angle_alpha   90.00
_cell.angle_beta   90.00
_cell.angle_gamma   90.00
#
_symmetry.space_group_name_H-M   'P 1'
#
loop_
_entity.id
_entity.type
_entity.pdbx_description
1 polymer ?
#
loop_
_entity_poly.entity_id
_entity_poly.type
_entity_poly.pdbx_seq_one_letter_code
_entity_poly.pdbx_strand_id
1 'polypeptide(L)'
;MSHHNTHLAYPWNAPLPVIDPETFGRALPQKPTALQRAIRDYLTEDIRTEARLDEETVVFLTTTDKGKQINSHLHRDEERQTRLDKLARHRRENPPTEVSEAIAELRALPPFLASVLIRDLARLNRKQQSARSKGVKNNSAYVADNFVRRGLRARLKRIERVNDRFATPAFKSSVIRHRLEELLMLPQLSRDKIQHIATLTAQFFTAEFERICDEVPEQTGKNNDSPVIWLLAYQKMARIALTLGVIPPYWPELEIRHNRRTPPDPELIPGAVLRITCATWWNNQLRHIADLWREELLRAAGRVSRKQSPYISHESLLEFREKRQRTRDFLKSWDIENEDGERLSLEEVYWAGPGNPRNRRNEMMVCIRGMEMVAELRGDVAFFITVTAPSRFHSVNEYGSLNPKYNGATVRDTSDYLVYDFFAAVRKKIKKEGLGWYGVRTAEPHHDGTPHWHMLVFTSPENAERIIEIMRDAAIKSDRHELGDDISPRFECEKIDPEKGSPASYIATYIGKNLDASAFHNNDPKTGKPYVDKESGKTMAETVENAIAWASLHRIRQFQFFGIPPRQVWRELRRLASQMGRNPASPKRLDHGDIDAIMAAADVGCFATYIMKQGGVLIPRNQYLVRTAYKTADEANDYGEFPQRIYGICAPSLGERYTICTHPDEWKLVRKESDADNSTDEGFDLRGGFAAPWTRGNNCPGDEKTAGTGTENRQRGSRLTLPESGLAHWLQTLTRHERKQLIRQLKNQPPTTDTGQNNTRPASDTPVRVEVVVPVDTTTIAQITRELDALGVQLPDAAIISVSNGARVRPGDGRIAYWSATTRRIVITQESSAEVRS
;
A
#
# COMPACT_ATOMS: atom_id res chain seq x y z
N MET A 1 67.34 54.51 37.69
CA MET A 1 66.34 53.97 36.74
C MET A 1 65.11 53.59 37.55
N SER A 2 63.89 54.04 37.31
CA SER A 2 63.36 55.05 36.39
C SER A 2 62.15 55.67 37.08
N HIS A 3 62.09 57.00 37.10
CA HIS A 3 60.86 57.74 37.33
C HIS A 3 59.81 57.31 36.31
N HIS A 4 58.64 56.86 36.75
CA HIS A 4 57.33 57.41 36.37
C HIS A 4 56.19 56.55 36.94
N ASN A 5 55.22 57.24 37.54
CA ASN A 5 53.86 56.81 37.86
C ASN A 5 53.62 56.14 39.22
N THR A 6 54.12 56.78 40.28
CA THR A 6 53.44 56.90 41.58
C THR A 6 52.28 57.89 41.49
N HIS A 7 51.18 57.52 40.83
CA HIS A 7 49.87 58.12 41.07
C HIS A 7 48.79 57.07 40.82
N LEU A 8 47.85 56.96 41.77
CA LEU A 8 46.62 56.15 41.78
C LEU A 8 46.68 54.79 42.52
N ALA A 9 47.37 54.73 43.67
CA ALA A 9 47.03 53.77 44.72
C ALA A 9 45.81 54.31 45.51
N TYR A 10 44.70 53.59 45.51
CA TYR A 10 43.49 53.93 46.26
C TYR A 10 43.34 53.10 47.56
N PRO A 11 42.59 53.61 48.57
CA PRO A 11 42.77 53.30 50.00
C PRO A 11 42.17 51.98 50.53
N TRP A 12 41.66 51.09 49.68
CA TRP A 12 40.95 49.88 50.13
C TRP A 12 41.86 48.69 50.46
N ASN A 13 43.19 48.87 50.42
CA ASN A 13 44.17 47.87 50.84
C ASN A 13 44.53 47.94 52.34
N ALA A 14 43.72 48.61 53.16
CA ALA A 14 43.82 48.53 54.62
C ALA A 14 42.80 47.53 55.18
N PRO A 15 43.18 46.61 56.10
CA PRO A 15 42.26 45.64 56.69
C PRO A 15 41.19 46.34 57.54
N LEU A 16 39.93 45.93 57.38
CA LEU A 16 38.79 46.44 58.16
C LEU A 16 38.75 45.85 59.58
N PRO A 17 38.29 46.62 60.59
CA PRO A 17 38.20 46.16 61.98
C PRO A 17 37.01 45.24 62.24
N VAL A 18 37.14 44.42 63.28
CA VAL A 18 36.17 43.44 63.78
C VAL A 18 34.87 44.12 64.20
N ILE A 19 33.73 43.60 63.71
CA ILE A 19 32.39 44.07 64.08
C ILE A 19 31.97 43.44 65.41
N ASP A 20 31.63 44.30 66.38
CA ASP A 20 31.07 43.92 67.67
C ASP A 20 29.58 43.52 67.53
N PRO A 21 29.18 42.29 67.89
CA PRO A 21 27.81 41.80 67.73
C PRO A 21 26.75 42.59 68.53
N GLU A 22 27.14 43.34 69.56
CA GLU A 22 26.15 44.04 70.41
C GLU A 22 25.64 45.38 69.84
N THR A 23 26.26 45.91 68.77
CA THR A 23 25.82 47.18 68.15
C THR A 23 25.35 47.07 66.70
N PHE A 24 25.40 45.89 66.08
CA PHE A 24 24.94 45.69 64.71
C PHE A 24 23.40 45.56 64.65
N GLY A 25 22.69 46.69 64.53
CA GLY A 25 21.23 46.68 64.33
C GLY A 25 20.44 47.89 64.83
N ARG A 26 21.06 48.93 65.40
CA ARG A 26 20.32 50.15 65.75
C ARG A 26 20.41 51.19 64.64
N ALA A 27 19.38 51.22 63.79
CA ALA A 27 19.23 52.21 62.73
C ALA A 27 19.01 53.62 63.29
N LEU A 28 19.84 54.59 62.88
CA LEU A 28 19.52 56.01 62.94
C LEU A 28 19.15 56.49 61.52
N PRO A 29 18.11 57.33 61.35
CA PRO A 29 17.58 57.70 60.05
C PRO A 29 18.55 58.64 59.31
N GLN A 30 19.21 58.14 58.27
CA GLN A 30 19.95 59.00 57.33
C GLN A 30 19.08 59.36 56.11
N LYS A 31 19.16 60.63 55.68
CA LYS A 31 18.51 61.12 54.45
C LYS A 31 19.00 60.30 53.24
N PRO A 32 18.11 59.95 52.29
CA PRO A 32 18.45 59.09 51.17
C PRO A 32 19.56 59.69 50.30
N THR A 33 20.59 58.89 50.05
CA THR A 33 21.74 59.22 49.21
C THR A 33 21.31 59.45 47.75
N ALA A 34 22.10 60.19 46.99
CA ALA A 34 21.81 60.49 45.58
C ALA A 34 21.60 59.21 44.74
N LEU A 35 22.32 58.14 45.06
CA LEU A 35 22.18 56.84 44.41
C LEU A 35 20.83 56.16 44.72
N GLN A 36 20.33 56.25 45.96
CA GLN A 36 19.02 55.70 46.31
C GLN A 36 17.86 56.46 45.65
N ARG A 37 18.03 57.77 45.39
CA ARG A 37 17.09 58.54 44.58
C ARG A 37 17.14 58.11 43.12
N ALA A 38 18.33 58.00 42.53
CA ALA A 38 18.49 57.55 41.15
C ALA A 38 17.93 56.14 40.89
N ILE A 39 18.14 55.20 41.81
CA ILE A 39 17.57 53.84 41.72
C ILE A 39 16.04 53.87 41.81
N ARG A 40 15.48 54.71 42.70
CA ARG A 40 14.02 54.86 42.82
C ARG A 40 13.42 55.50 41.58
N ASP A 41 14.05 56.52 41.02
CA ASP A 41 13.59 57.20 39.82
C ASP A 41 13.65 56.25 38.61
N TYR A 42 14.72 55.45 38.51
CA TYR A 42 14.85 54.41 37.48
C TYR A 42 13.75 53.35 37.57
N LEU A 43 13.49 52.79 38.77
CA LEU A 43 12.41 51.82 38.98
C LEU A 43 11.03 52.41 38.71
N THR A 44 10.82 53.69 39.05
CA THR A 44 9.54 54.38 38.78
C THR A 44 9.35 54.59 37.28
N GLU A 45 10.42 54.89 36.55
CA GLU A 45 10.37 55.05 35.10
C GLU A 45 10.22 53.71 34.38
N ASP A 46 10.82 52.64 34.88
CA ASP A 46 10.65 51.28 34.35
C ASP A 46 9.19 50.81 34.47
N ILE A 47 8.57 51.01 35.64
CA ILE A 47 7.14 50.75 35.87
C ILE A 47 6.25 51.58 34.93
N ARG A 48 6.61 52.86 34.70
CA ARG A 48 5.88 53.71 33.73
C ARG A 48 6.06 53.23 32.30
N THR A 49 7.23 52.70 31.96
CA THR A 49 7.53 52.22 30.60
C THR A 49 6.78 50.92 30.32
N GLU A 50 6.72 50.00 31.28
CA GLU A 50 5.87 48.80 31.21
C GLU A 50 4.39 49.15 31.11
N ALA A 51 3.88 50.06 31.96
CA ALA A 51 2.49 50.50 31.89
C ALA A 51 2.14 51.13 30.52
N ARG A 52 3.08 51.89 29.93
CA ARG A 52 2.93 52.48 28.59
C ARG A 52 2.93 51.42 27.48
N LEU A 53 3.75 50.38 27.60
CA LEU A 53 3.79 49.25 26.66
C LEU A 53 2.52 48.40 26.73
N ASP A 54 1.95 48.22 27.92
CA ASP A 54 0.65 47.55 28.11
C ASP A 54 -0.49 48.38 27.50
N GLU A 55 -0.52 49.69 27.72
CA GLU A 55 -1.49 50.58 27.06
C GLU A 55 -1.33 50.57 25.53
N GLU A 56 -0.10 50.65 25.00
CA GLU A 56 0.17 50.56 23.56
C GLU A 56 -0.26 49.19 22.98
N THR A 57 -0.09 48.10 23.74
CA THR A 57 -0.52 46.75 23.34
C THR A 57 -2.04 46.64 23.33
N VAL A 58 -2.72 47.16 24.35
CA VAL A 58 -4.19 47.21 24.42
C VAL A 58 -4.74 48.07 23.29
N VAL A 59 -4.16 49.24 23.04
CA VAL A 59 -4.55 50.11 21.91
C VAL A 59 -4.30 49.40 20.59
N PHE A 60 -3.16 48.74 20.38
CA PHE A 60 -2.88 47.98 19.17
C PHE A 60 -3.91 46.87 18.93
N LEU A 61 -4.21 46.07 19.97
CA LEU A 61 -5.16 44.95 19.92
C LEU A 61 -6.62 45.39 19.73
N THR A 62 -6.97 46.62 20.12
CA THR A 62 -8.34 47.13 20.06
C THR A 62 -8.61 48.08 18.88
N THR A 63 -7.60 48.79 18.38
CA THR A 63 -7.79 49.84 17.36
C THR A 63 -7.32 49.42 15.97
N THR A 64 -6.25 48.63 15.85
CA THR A 64 -5.74 48.19 14.54
C THR A 64 -6.44 46.94 14.02
N ASP A 65 -6.60 46.81 12.71
CA ASP A 65 -7.26 45.63 12.12
C ASP A 65 -6.51 44.32 12.40
N LYS A 66 -5.16 44.38 12.39
CA LYS A 66 -4.30 43.22 12.71
C LYS A 66 -4.38 42.85 14.19
N GLY A 67 -4.43 43.83 15.08
CA GLY A 67 -4.63 43.61 16.51
C GLY A 67 -6.01 43.06 16.84
N LYS A 68 -7.09 43.58 16.22
CA LYS A 68 -8.45 43.05 16.37
C LYS A 68 -8.57 41.60 15.92
N GLN A 69 -7.88 41.23 14.83
CA GLN A 69 -7.81 39.82 14.40
C GLN A 69 -7.13 38.95 15.47
N ILE A 70 -5.99 39.35 16.00
CA ILE A 70 -5.27 38.62 17.06
C ILE A 70 -6.13 38.50 18.32
N ASN A 71 -6.77 39.59 18.76
CA ASN A 71 -7.65 39.60 19.93
C ASN A 71 -8.88 38.68 19.74
N SER A 72 -9.46 38.65 18.54
CA SER A 72 -10.55 37.72 18.21
C SER A 72 -10.13 36.25 18.24
N HIS A 73 -8.87 35.95 17.91
CA HIS A 73 -8.33 34.59 17.99
C HIS A 73 -8.05 34.20 19.44
N LEU A 74 -7.52 35.11 20.26
CA LEU A 74 -7.28 34.88 21.69
C LEU A 74 -8.59 34.61 22.46
N HIS A 75 -9.64 35.42 22.24
CA HIS A 75 -10.95 35.17 22.86
C HIS A 75 -11.58 33.84 22.40
N ARG A 76 -11.40 33.43 21.14
CA ARG A 76 -11.82 32.09 20.68
C ARG A 76 -11.07 30.97 21.41
N ASP A 77 -9.79 31.17 21.71
CA ASP A 77 -8.99 30.20 22.46
C ASP A 77 -9.39 30.15 23.94
N GLU A 78 -9.69 31.28 24.59
CA GLU A 78 -10.24 31.33 25.95
C GLU A 78 -11.64 30.69 26.06
N GLU A 79 -12.52 30.97 25.09
CA GLU A 79 -13.84 30.32 24.99
C GLU A 79 -13.69 28.82 24.78
N ARG A 80 -12.74 28.39 23.94
CA ARG A 80 -12.41 26.98 23.72
C ARG A 80 -11.90 26.33 25.00
N GLN A 81 -11.02 27.00 25.74
CA GLN A 81 -10.48 26.50 27.01
C GLN A 81 -11.58 26.35 28.06
N THR A 82 -12.43 27.37 28.22
CA THR A 82 -13.59 27.35 29.12
C THR A 82 -14.56 26.22 28.74
N ARG A 83 -14.75 25.97 27.44
CA ARG A 83 -15.58 24.86 26.93
C ARG A 83 -14.95 23.50 27.22
N LEU A 84 -13.64 23.36 27.06
CA LEU A 84 -12.89 22.16 27.40
C LEU A 84 -12.94 21.88 28.91
N ASP A 85 -12.83 22.90 29.75
CA ASP A 85 -12.92 22.79 31.21
C ASP A 85 -14.34 22.42 31.67
N LYS A 86 -15.38 23.00 31.06
CA LYS A 86 -16.78 22.59 31.28
C LYS A 86 -17.00 21.14 30.86
N LEU A 87 -16.45 20.72 29.71
CA LEU A 87 -16.49 19.32 29.25
C LEU A 87 -15.74 18.37 30.19
N ALA A 88 -14.58 18.77 30.71
CA ALA A 88 -13.78 17.99 31.65
C ALA A 88 -14.46 17.88 33.02
N ARG A 89 -15.11 18.95 33.49
CA ARG A 89 -15.92 18.96 34.71
C ARG A 89 -17.14 18.04 34.55
N HIS A 90 -17.86 18.17 33.44
CA HIS A 90 -18.99 17.29 33.11
C HIS A 90 -18.58 15.81 33.01
N ARG A 91 -17.41 15.49 32.45
CA ARG A 91 -16.87 14.10 32.43
C ARG A 91 -16.51 13.56 33.81
N ARG A 92 -16.06 14.42 34.74
CA ARG A 92 -15.77 14.05 36.14
C ARG A 92 -17.06 13.80 36.93
N GLU A 93 -18.07 14.64 36.73
CA GLU A 93 -19.38 14.54 37.41
C GLU A 93 -20.26 13.43 36.82
N ASN A 94 -20.13 13.13 35.53
CA ASN A 94 -20.81 12.04 34.84
C ASN A 94 -19.79 11.09 34.22
N PRO A 95 -19.21 10.15 34.99
CA PRO A 95 -18.26 9.20 34.46
C PRO A 95 -18.90 8.41 33.32
N PRO A 96 -18.20 8.21 32.19
CA PRO A 96 -18.78 7.57 31.04
C PRO A 96 -19.18 6.13 31.40
N THR A 97 -20.47 5.83 31.26
CA THR A 97 -20.96 4.46 31.31
C THR A 97 -20.41 3.66 30.14
N GLU A 98 -20.30 2.36 30.31
CA GLU A 98 -19.94 1.40 29.25
C GLU A 98 -20.66 1.63 27.90
N VAL A 99 -21.92 2.06 27.98
CA VAL A 99 -22.78 2.39 26.84
C VAL A 99 -22.38 3.71 26.20
N SER A 100 -22.09 4.73 27.00
CA SER A 100 -21.64 6.04 26.49
C SER A 100 -20.25 5.98 25.87
N GLU A 101 -19.35 5.14 26.39
CA GLU A 101 -18.03 4.87 25.78
C GLU A 101 -18.19 4.21 24.42
N ALA A 102 -18.97 3.14 24.32
CA ALA A 102 -19.22 2.45 23.05
C ALA A 102 -19.85 3.38 22.00
N ILE A 103 -20.70 4.32 22.41
CA ILE A 103 -21.28 5.33 21.52
C ILE A 103 -20.23 6.39 21.12
N ALA A 104 -19.34 6.78 22.01
CA ALA A 104 -18.25 7.70 21.70
C ALA A 104 -17.26 7.07 20.71
N GLU A 105 -16.86 5.82 20.94
CA GLU A 105 -16.02 5.04 20.01
C GLU A 105 -16.70 4.88 18.64
N LEU A 106 -17.99 4.55 18.62
CA LEU A 106 -18.78 4.49 17.37
C LEU A 106 -18.73 5.81 16.59
N ARG A 107 -18.78 6.95 17.28
CA ARG A 107 -18.69 8.28 16.63
C ARG A 107 -17.27 8.63 16.19
N ALA A 108 -16.25 8.04 16.82
CA ALA A 108 -14.85 8.20 16.45
C ALA A 108 -14.44 7.30 15.26
N LEU A 109 -15.25 6.29 14.92
CA LEU A 109 -15.00 5.46 13.74
C LEU A 109 -15.03 6.28 12.45
N PRO A 110 -14.32 5.82 11.41
CA PRO A 110 -14.43 6.35 10.06
C PRO A 110 -15.88 6.50 9.58
N PRO A 111 -16.23 7.55 8.80
CA PRO A 111 -17.60 7.77 8.34
C PRO A 111 -18.26 6.57 7.65
N PHE A 112 -17.50 5.81 6.84
CA PHE A 112 -18.01 4.62 6.16
C PHE A 112 -18.42 3.48 7.12
N LEU A 113 -17.83 3.41 8.32
CA LEU A 113 -18.25 2.46 9.37
C LEU A 113 -19.30 3.06 10.30
N ALA A 114 -19.03 4.27 10.79
CA ALA A 114 -19.85 4.97 11.76
C ALA A 114 -21.27 5.17 11.22
N SER A 115 -21.41 5.68 9.99
CA SER A 115 -22.71 5.99 9.39
C SER A 115 -23.61 4.75 9.30
N VAL A 116 -23.04 3.60 8.92
CA VAL A 116 -23.80 2.35 8.75
C VAL A 116 -24.22 1.78 10.11
N LEU A 117 -23.32 1.79 11.11
CA LEU A 117 -23.62 1.33 12.46
C LEU A 117 -24.59 2.26 13.21
N ILE A 118 -24.50 3.57 13.02
CA ILE A 118 -25.46 4.56 13.55
C ILE A 118 -26.84 4.35 12.93
N ARG A 119 -26.92 4.10 11.61
CA ARG A 119 -28.19 3.80 10.93
C ARG A 119 -28.86 2.54 11.49
N ASP A 120 -28.07 1.51 11.78
CA ASP A 120 -28.57 0.31 12.43
C ASP A 120 -29.11 0.59 13.83
N LEU A 121 -28.36 1.32 14.64
CA LEU A 121 -28.80 1.71 15.97
C LEU A 121 -30.12 2.50 15.91
N ALA A 122 -30.25 3.44 14.97
CA ALA A 122 -31.49 4.19 14.76
C ALA A 122 -32.67 3.28 14.37
N ARG A 123 -32.43 2.30 13.47
CA ARG A 123 -33.46 1.30 13.10
C ARG A 123 -33.87 0.43 14.29
N LEU A 124 -32.92 -0.02 15.09
CA LEU A 124 -33.18 -0.83 16.27
C LEU A 124 -33.91 -0.02 17.35
N ASN A 125 -33.58 1.26 17.51
CA ASN A 125 -34.31 2.18 18.41
C ASN A 125 -35.78 2.30 18.00
N ARG A 126 -36.08 2.49 16.72
CA ARG A 126 -37.47 2.52 16.23
C ARG A 126 -38.21 1.21 16.50
N LYS A 127 -37.55 0.06 16.29
CA LYS A 127 -38.11 -1.26 16.59
C LYS A 127 -38.38 -1.43 18.08
N GLN A 128 -37.46 -0.99 18.93
CA GLN A 128 -37.57 -1.01 20.38
C GLN A 128 -38.75 -0.17 20.86
N GLN A 129 -38.86 1.07 20.36
CA GLN A 129 -39.96 1.98 20.69
C GLN A 129 -41.32 1.40 20.27
N SER A 130 -41.42 0.84 19.06
CA SER A 130 -42.65 0.19 18.58
C SER A 130 -43.05 -1.05 19.39
N ALA A 131 -42.07 -1.85 19.83
CA ALA A 131 -42.34 -3.00 20.70
C ALA A 131 -42.84 -2.57 22.08
N ARG A 132 -42.22 -1.53 22.66
CA ARG A 132 -42.64 -0.95 23.94
C ARG A 132 -44.04 -0.33 23.86
N SER A 133 -44.36 0.39 22.79
CA SER A 133 -45.69 0.98 22.61
C SER A 133 -46.78 -0.07 22.40
N LYS A 134 -46.44 -1.23 21.84
CA LYS A 134 -47.33 -2.41 21.72
C LYS A 134 -47.38 -3.29 22.98
N GLY A 135 -46.76 -2.86 24.09
CA GLY A 135 -46.74 -3.61 25.35
C GLY A 135 -45.96 -4.94 25.29
N VAL A 136 -45.14 -5.16 24.25
CA VAL A 136 -44.38 -6.40 24.08
C VAL A 136 -43.25 -6.45 25.10
N LYS A 137 -43.21 -7.47 25.96
CA LYS A 137 -42.18 -7.61 27.03
C LYS A 137 -41.00 -8.52 26.66
N ASN A 138 -40.86 -8.91 25.41
CA ASN A 138 -39.79 -9.82 24.96
C ASN A 138 -38.51 -9.05 24.53
N ASN A 139 -37.53 -9.78 24.00
CA ASN A 139 -36.25 -9.23 23.53
C ASN A 139 -36.38 -8.05 22.54
N SER A 140 -37.50 -7.91 21.84
CA SER A 140 -37.71 -6.78 20.93
C SER A 140 -37.82 -5.43 21.65
N ALA A 141 -38.25 -5.39 22.92
CA ALA A 141 -38.32 -4.19 23.75
C ALA A 141 -36.98 -3.72 24.33
N TYR A 142 -35.92 -4.50 24.12
CA TYR A 142 -34.55 -4.20 24.57
C TYR A 142 -33.53 -4.37 23.44
N VAL A 143 -33.98 -4.44 22.18
CA VAL A 143 -33.12 -4.82 21.05
C VAL A 143 -32.01 -3.80 20.77
N ALA A 144 -32.29 -2.51 20.94
CA ALA A 144 -31.29 -1.45 20.76
C ALA A 144 -30.32 -1.41 21.94
N ASP A 145 -30.84 -1.56 23.16
CA ASP A 145 -30.03 -1.59 24.38
C ASP A 145 -29.03 -2.77 24.35
N ASN A 146 -29.50 -3.96 23.93
CA ASN A 146 -28.67 -5.14 23.73
C ASN A 146 -27.67 -4.98 22.59
N PHE A 147 -28.05 -4.29 21.52
CA PHE A 147 -27.13 -3.96 20.44
C PHE A 147 -26.00 -3.08 20.95
N VAL A 148 -26.25 -2.02 21.72
CA VAL A 148 -25.17 -1.17 22.22
C VAL A 148 -24.29 -1.92 23.23
N ARG A 149 -24.90 -2.61 24.21
CA ARG A 149 -24.16 -3.30 25.28
C ARG A 149 -23.30 -4.46 24.79
N ARG A 150 -23.81 -5.27 23.86
CA ARG A 150 -23.14 -6.51 23.41
C ARG A 150 -22.75 -6.46 21.94
N GLY A 151 -23.69 -6.09 21.07
CA GLY A 151 -23.51 -6.13 19.62
C GLY A 151 -22.48 -5.13 19.08
N LEU A 152 -22.46 -3.90 19.61
CA LEU A 152 -21.59 -2.81 19.16
C LEU A 152 -20.17 -3.01 19.71
N ARG A 153 -20.04 -3.28 21.02
CA ARG A 153 -18.75 -3.62 21.64
C ARG A 153 -18.05 -4.80 20.94
N ALA A 154 -18.79 -5.85 20.61
CA ALA A 154 -18.24 -6.99 19.86
C ALA A 154 -17.73 -6.58 18.46
N ARG A 155 -18.36 -5.61 17.80
CA ARG A 155 -17.89 -5.08 16.50
C ARG A 155 -16.67 -4.19 16.66
N LEU A 156 -16.69 -3.27 17.63
CA LEU A 156 -15.57 -2.36 17.91
C LEU A 156 -14.28 -3.15 18.17
N LYS A 157 -14.35 -4.16 19.04
CA LYS A 157 -13.21 -5.06 19.32
C LYS A 157 -12.69 -5.80 18.07
N ARG A 158 -13.56 -6.17 17.14
CA ARG A 158 -13.16 -6.83 15.87
C ARG A 158 -12.54 -5.85 14.89
N ILE A 159 -13.11 -4.64 14.79
CA ILE A 159 -12.61 -3.55 13.95
C ILE A 159 -11.19 -3.18 14.40
N GLU A 160 -10.98 -3.02 15.71
CA GLU A 160 -9.66 -2.78 16.30
C GLU A 160 -8.68 -3.90 15.96
N ARG A 161 -9.07 -5.17 16.15
CA ARG A 161 -8.23 -6.33 15.81
C ARG A 161 -7.84 -6.37 14.32
N VAL A 162 -8.75 -6.00 13.42
CA VAL A 162 -8.42 -5.92 11.98
C VAL A 162 -7.52 -4.73 11.71
N ASN A 163 -7.76 -3.57 12.33
CA ASN A 163 -6.86 -2.41 12.22
C ASN A 163 -5.43 -2.76 12.65
N ASP A 164 -5.24 -3.52 13.73
CA ASP A 164 -3.89 -3.90 14.19
C ASP A 164 -3.17 -4.87 13.23
N ARG A 165 -3.89 -5.60 12.37
CA ARG A 165 -3.28 -6.40 11.30
C ARG A 165 -2.71 -5.54 10.19
N PHE A 166 -3.41 -4.48 9.81
CA PHE A 166 -2.96 -3.56 8.76
C PHE A 166 -1.93 -2.57 9.31
N ALA A 167 -2.25 -1.91 10.43
CA ALA A 167 -1.42 -0.96 11.13
C ALA A 167 -0.64 -1.64 12.27
N THR A 168 0.26 -2.56 11.91
CA THR A 168 1.16 -3.23 12.87
C THR A 168 2.00 -2.22 13.66
N PRO A 169 2.58 -2.58 14.81
CA PRO A 169 3.50 -1.68 15.53
C PRO A 169 4.68 -1.20 14.68
N ALA A 170 5.21 -2.07 13.81
CA ALA A 170 6.25 -1.72 12.85
C ALA A 170 5.74 -0.71 11.81
N PHE A 171 4.54 -0.91 11.28
CA PHE A 171 3.87 0.04 10.38
C PHE A 171 3.71 1.41 11.04
N LYS A 172 3.10 1.46 12.23
CA LYS A 172 2.87 2.71 12.97
C LYS A 172 4.18 3.46 13.24
N SER A 173 5.22 2.74 13.67
CA SER A 173 6.53 3.32 13.95
C SER A 173 7.23 3.84 12.69
N SER A 174 7.15 3.08 11.58
CA SER A 174 7.71 3.44 10.29
C SER A 174 7.04 4.69 9.72
N VAL A 175 5.71 4.72 9.76
CA VAL A 175 4.91 5.86 9.32
C VAL A 175 5.25 7.15 10.08
N ILE A 176 5.37 7.10 11.40
CA ILE A 176 5.74 8.27 12.22
C ILE A 176 7.18 8.70 11.94
N ARG A 177 8.11 7.74 11.88
CA ARG A 177 9.53 8.02 11.60
C ARG A 177 9.73 8.73 10.27
N HIS A 178 8.94 8.36 9.27
CA HIS A 178 9.08 8.82 7.89
C HIS A 178 8.08 9.93 7.51
N ARG A 179 7.33 10.47 8.49
CA ARG A 179 6.34 11.55 8.28
C ARG A 179 5.28 11.21 7.22
N LEU A 180 4.76 9.99 7.28
CA LEU A 180 3.73 9.47 6.37
C LEU A 180 2.40 9.25 7.11
N GLU A 181 2.08 10.07 8.12
CA GLU A 181 1.03 9.83 9.12
C GLU A 181 -0.36 9.61 8.50
N GLU A 182 -0.62 10.19 7.32
CA GLU A 182 -1.85 9.96 6.57
C GLU A 182 -2.10 8.48 6.24
N LEU A 183 -1.05 7.65 6.14
CA LEU A 183 -1.18 6.20 5.93
C LEU A 183 -1.89 5.49 7.09
N LEU A 184 -1.93 6.06 8.29
CA LEU A 184 -2.72 5.53 9.41
C LEU A 184 -4.23 5.67 9.16
N MET A 185 -4.62 6.59 8.29
CA MET A 185 -6.02 6.88 7.93
C MET A 185 -6.35 6.40 6.51
N LEU A 186 -5.48 5.58 5.90
CA LEU A 186 -5.58 5.10 4.52
C LEU A 186 -6.99 4.64 4.07
N PRO A 187 -7.78 3.85 4.83
CA PRO A 187 -9.11 3.41 4.39
C PRO A 187 -10.14 4.55 4.29
N GLN A 188 -9.81 5.76 4.74
CA GLN A 188 -10.67 6.95 4.75
C GLN A 188 -10.29 7.97 3.69
N LEU A 189 -9.12 7.80 3.07
CA LEU A 189 -8.59 8.76 2.11
C LEU A 189 -9.35 8.68 0.78
N SER A 190 -9.53 9.84 0.13
CA SER A 190 -10.01 9.92 -1.24
C SER A 190 -8.92 9.48 -2.23
N ARG A 191 -9.32 9.17 -3.46
CA ARG A 191 -8.37 8.75 -4.52
C ARG A 191 -7.26 9.79 -4.77
N ASP A 192 -7.56 11.08 -4.60
CA ASP A 192 -6.59 12.19 -4.76
C ASP A 192 -5.64 12.30 -3.58
N LYS A 193 -6.13 12.12 -2.36
CA LYS A 193 -5.28 12.05 -1.16
C LYS A 193 -4.35 10.84 -1.19
N ILE A 194 -4.85 9.69 -1.68
CA ILE A 194 -4.01 8.50 -1.89
C ILE A 194 -2.92 8.79 -2.93
N GLN A 195 -3.24 9.51 -4.01
CA GLN A 195 -2.24 9.92 -4.99
C GLN A 195 -1.19 10.86 -4.38
N HIS A 196 -1.60 11.81 -3.53
CA HIS A 196 -0.69 12.71 -2.84
C HIS A 196 0.28 11.97 -1.90
N ILE A 197 -0.23 11.13 -0.99
CA ILE A 197 0.62 10.36 -0.06
C ILE A 197 1.48 9.33 -0.81
N ALA A 198 1.05 8.81 -1.95
CA ALA A 198 1.87 7.97 -2.81
C ALA A 198 3.08 8.73 -3.39
N THR A 199 2.90 9.98 -3.79
CA THR A 199 4.00 10.86 -4.23
C THR A 199 4.97 11.13 -3.08
N LEU A 200 4.48 11.44 -1.88
CA LEU A 200 5.33 11.63 -0.70
C LEU A 200 6.09 10.35 -0.34
N THR A 201 5.42 9.20 -0.39
CA THR A 201 6.05 7.90 -0.14
C THR A 201 7.15 7.65 -1.17
N ALA A 202 6.90 7.87 -2.45
CA ALA A 202 7.91 7.72 -3.50
C ALA A 202 9.11 8.65 -3.28
N GLN A 203 8.88 9.93 -2.94
CA GLN A 203 9.95 10.89 -2.62
C GLN A 203 10.79 10.44 -1.42
N PHE A 204 10.14 9.92 -0.38
CA PHE A 204 10.84 9.33 0.77
C PHE A 204 11.72 8.15 0.32
N PHE A 205 11.18 7.22 -0.48
CA PHE A 205 11.96 6.09 -0.99
C PHE A 205 13.13 6.54 -1.88
N THR A 206 12.98 7.61 -2.66
CA THR A 206 14.09 8.19 -3.44
C THR A 206 15.18 8.74 -2.54
N ALA A 207 14.85 9.59 -1.57
CA ALA A 207 15.83 10.18 -0.66
C ALA A 207 16.53 9.12 0.22
N GLU A 208 15.77 8.13 0.69
CA GLU A 208 16.30 7.03 1.48
C GLU A 208 17.21 6.12 0.66
N PHE A 209 16.89 5.93 -0.63
CA PHE A 209 17.74 5.19 -1.56
C PHE A 209 19.07 5.91 -1.80
N GLU A 210 19.05 7.23 -2.04
CA GLU A 210 20.28 8.05 -2.16
C GLU A 210 21.16 7.91 -0.92
N ARG A 211 20.58 8.09 0.28
CA ARG A 211 21.30 7.92 1.55
C ARG A 211 21.92 6.53 1.71
N ILE A 212 21.18 5.48 1.38
CA ILE A 212 21.66 4.10 1.52
C ILE A 212 22.79 3.80 0.53
N CYS A 213 22.74 4.37 -0.67
CA CYS A 213 23.79 4.23 -1.67
C CYS A 213 25.11 4.86 -1.24
N ASP A 214 25.08 5.90 -0.39
CA ASP A 214 26.29 6.47 0.21
C ASP A 214 26.81 5.59 1.37
N GLU A 215 25.91 5.09 2.22
CA GLU A 215 26.29 4.34 3.44
C GLU A 215 26.81 2.91 3.20
N VAL A 216 26.22 2.18 2.25
CA VAL A 216 26.56 0.75 2.05
C VAL A 216 28.01 0.57 1.59
N PRO A 217 28.54 1.36 0.64
CA PRO A 217 29.95 1.35 0.28
C PRO A 217 30.88 1.66 1.47
N GLU A 218 30.56 2.69 2.27
CA GLU A 218 31.33 3.05 3.46
C GLU A 218 31.39 1.90 4.48
N GLN A 219 30.27 1.21 4.70
CA GLN A 219 30.17 0.09 5.64
C GLN A 219 30.88 -1.18 5.14
N THR A 220 31.00 -1.34 3.81
CA THR A 220 31.51 -2.58 3.21
C THR A 220 32.94 -2.46 2.67
N GLY A 221 33.46 -1.24 2.52
CA GLY A 221 34.78 -0.96 1.94
C GLY A 221 34.91 -1.39 0.46
N LYS A 222 33.79 -1.54 -0.25
CA LYS A 222 33.72 -2.03 -1.64
C LYS A 222 33.18 -0.93 -2.58
N ASN A 223 33.65 -0.94 -3.84
CA ASN A 223 33.21 0.02 -4.87
C ASN A 223 31.69 0.01 -5.11
N ASN A 224 31.13 1.19 -5.37
CA ASN A 224 29.70 1.45 -5.62
C ASN A 224 29.11 0.66 -6.82
N ASP A 225 29.95 0.19 -7.75
CA ASP A 225 29.50 -0.48 -8.98
C ASP A 225 29.26 -2.00 -8.80
N SER A 226 29.44 -2.55 -7.59
CA SER A 226 29.22 -3.97 -7.37
C SER A 226 27.72 -4.31 -7.28
N PRO A 227 27.22 -5.30 -8.05
CA PRO A 227 25.82 -5.76 -7.96
C PRO A 227 25.39 -6.18 -6.54
N VAL A 228 26.36 -6.59 -5.71
CA VAL A 228 26.14 -6.94 -4.30
C VAL A 228 25.77 -5.71 -3.46
N ILE A 229 26.36 -4.54 -3.73
CA ILE A 229 26.08 -3.29 -3.02
C ILE A 229 24.66 -2.83 -3.34
N TRP A 230 24.28 -2.84 -4.61
CA TRP A 230 22.93 -2.57 -5.07
C TRP A 230 21.90 -3.53 -4.47
N LEU A 231 22.25 -4.82 -4.36
CA LEU A 231 21.38 -5.80 -3.72
C LEU A 231 21.17 -5.47 -2.23
N LEU A 232 22.24 -5.15 -1.49
CA LEU A 232 22.17 -4.77 -0.08
C LEU A 232 21.38 -3.47 0.13
N ALA A 233 21.57 -2.49 -0.74
CA ALA A 233 20.80 -1.25 -0.73
C ALA A 233 19.31 -1.53 -0.93
N TYR A 234 18.98 -2.31 -1.96
CA TYR A 234 17.61 -2.75 -2.20
C TYR A 234 17.03 -3.56 -1.02
N GLN A 235 17.80 -4.44 -0.37
CA GLN A 235 17.32 -5.17 0.82
C GLN A 235 16.90 -4.22 1.94
N LYS A 236 17.64 -3.11 2.17
CA LYS A 236 17.27 -2.10 3.17
C LYS A 236 15.96 -1.40 2.78
N MET A 237 15.84 -0.94 1.53
CA MET A 237 14.61 -0.32 1.01
C MET A 237 13.40 -1.25 1.10
N ALA A 238 13.57 -2.49 0.66
CA ALA A 238 12.54 -3.51 0.63
C ALA A 238 12.00 -3.82 2.04
N ARG A 239 12.86 -3.85 3.06
CA ARG A 239 12.43 -4.02 4.46
C ARG A 239 11.54 -2.87 4.92
N ILE A 240 11.84 -1.63 4.54
CA ILE A 240 10.98 -0.48 4.87
C ILE A 240 9.61 -0.65 4.19
N ALA A 241 9.56 -1.00 2.91
CA ALA A 241 8.28 -1.26 2.22
C ALA A 241 7.47 -2.40 2.87
N LEU A 242 8.13 -3.47 3.33
CA LEU A 242 7.47 -4.54 4.09
C LEU A 242 6.87 -4.03 5.41
N THR A 243 7.56 -3.13 6.12
CA THR A 243 6.97 -2.51 7.33
C THR A 243 5.73 -1.68 7.02
N LEU A 244 5.64 -1.12 5.81
CA LEU A 244 4.47 -0.40 5.30
C LEU A 244 3.38 -1.34 4.74
N GLY A 245 3.53 -2.66 4.91
CA GLY A 245 2.54 -3.65 4.44
C GLY A 245 2.54 -3.88 2.93
N VAL A 246 3.59 -3.42 2.22
CA VAL A 246 3.74 -3.58 0.77
C VAL A 246 4.81 -4.61 0.46
N ILE A 247 4.48 -5.60 -0.37
CA ILE A 247 5.47 -6.55 -0.88
C ILE A 247 6.36 -5.83 -1.91
N PRO A 248 7.68 -5.75 -1.69
CA PRO A 248 8.60 -5.06 -2.58
C PRO A 248 8.67 -5.72 -3.97
N PRO A 249 8.98 -4.96 -5.03
CA PRO A 249 9.10 -5.51 -6.39
C PRO A 249 10.17 -6.60 -6.48
N TYR A 250 9.84 -7.80 -6.97
CA TYR A 250 10.77 -8.95 -7.06
C TYR A 250 11.33 -9.45 -5.72
N TRP A 251 10.62 -9.21 -4.62
CA TRP A 251 11.09 -9.61 -3.29
C TRP A 251 11.44 -11.11 -3.17
N PRO A 252 10.60 -12.07 -3.61
CA PRO A 252 10.96 -13.49 -3.56
C PRO A 252 12.22 -13.85 -4.35
N GLU A 253 12.52 -13.12 -5.43
CA GLU A 253 13.68 -13.32 -6.30
C GLU A 253 14.95 -12.67 -5.72
N LEU A 254 14.80 -11.51 -5.06
CA LEU A 254 15.91 -10.69 -4.57
C LEU A 254 16.25 -10.91 -3.08
N GLU A 255 15.35 -11.48 -2.28
CA GLU A 255 15.58 -11.64 -0.84
C GLU A 255 16.77 -12.55 -0.52
N ILE A 256 17.64 -12.05 0.38
CA ILE A 256 18.77 -12.80 0.93
C ILE A 256 18.29 -13.65 2.09
N ARG A 257 18.29 -14.98 1.91
CA ARG A 257 17.96 -15.97 2.96
C ARG A 257 19.05 -17.04 3.04
N HIS A 258 19.35 -17.51 4.25
CA HIS A 258 20.35 -18.55 4.49
C HIS A 258 20.04 -19.87 3.75
N ASN A 259 18.76 -20.26 3.67
CA ASN A 259 18.32 -21.53 3.07
C ASN A 259 17.87 -21.39 1.60
N ARG A 260 18.29 -20.34 0.89
CA ARG A 260 17.91 -20.12 -0.51
C ARG A 260 18.69 -21.08 -1.42
N ARG A 261 17.99 -21.76 -2.33
CA ARG A 261 18.60 -22.73 -3.26
C ARG A 261 19.28 -22.07 -4.47
N THR A 262 18.75 -20.94 -4.91
CA THR A 262 19.25 -20.18 -6.07
C THR A 262 19.75 -18.82 -5.59
N PRO A 263 20.90 -18.30 -6.07
CA PRO A 263 21.35 -16.96 -5.71
C PRO A 263 20.32 -15.90 -6.16
N PRO A 264 20.24 -14.75 -5.47
CA PRO A 264 19.46 -13.61 -5.96
C PRO A 264 19.96 -13.16 -7.34
N ASP A 265 19.04 -12.79 -8.21
CA ASP A 265 19.35 -12.31 -9.57
C ASP A 265 19.54 -10.79 -9.57
N PRO A 266 20.78 -10.27 -9.72
CA PRO A 266 21.03 -8.84 -9.66
C PRO A 266 20.43 -8.05 -10.83
N GLU A 267 20.10 -8.71 -11.95
CA GLU A 267 19.54 -8.04 -13.13
C GLU A 267 18.14 -7.46 -12.85
N LEU A 268 17.45 -7.97 -11.83
CA LEU A 268 16.13 -7.47 -11.42
C LEU A 268 16.20 -6.19 -10.56
N ILE A 269 17.38 -5.84 -10.02
CA ILE A 269 17.52 -4.75 -9.06
C ILE A 269 17.17 -3.37 -9.66
N PRO A 270 17.67 -2.98 -10.85
CA PRO A 270 17.38 -1.66 -11.41
C PRO A 270 15.87 -1.40 -11.56
N GLY A 271 15.15 -2.36 -12.15
CA GLY A 271 13.70 -2.28 -12.29
C GLY A 271 12.97 -2.31 -10.93
N ALA A 272 13.50 -3.03 -9.94
CA ALA A 272 12.95 -3.04 -8.58
C ALA A 272 13.07 -1.67 -7.90
N VAL A 273 14.24 -1.02 -8.01
CA VAL A 273 14.51 0.31 -7.47
C VAL A 273 13.64 1.35 -8.16
N LEU A 274 13.56 1.35 -9.49
CA LEU A 274 12.72 2.30 -10.23
C LEU A 274 11.24 2.18 -9.87
N ARG A 275 10.74 0.96 -9.57
CA ARG A 275 9.36 0.76 -9.10
C ARG A 275 9.15 1.27 -7.67
N ILE A 276 10.08 0.98 -6.75
CA ILE A 276 9.94 1.35 -5.34
C ILE A 276 10.08 2.86 -5.10
N THR A 277 10.70 3.59 -6.04
CA THR A 277 10.78 5.06 -6.03
C THR A 277 9.72 5.72 -6.92
N CYS A 278 8.80 4.95 -7.52
CA CYS A 278 7.79 5.47 -8.44
C CYS A 278 6.46 5.79 -7.73
N ALA A 279 6.01 7.06 -7.83
CA ALA A 279 4.73 7.50 -7.29
C ALA A 279 3.53 6.76 -7.89
N THR A 280 3.56 6.46 -9.20
CA THR A 280 2.49 5.71 -9.87
C THR A 280 2.41 4.27 -9.36
N TRP A 281 3.54 3.64 -9.08
CA TRP A 281 3.57 2.31 -8.48
C TRP A 281 2.98 2.34 -7.07
N TRP A 282 3.44 3.27 -6.21
CA TRP A 282 2.90 3.45 -4.86
C TRP A 282 1.40 3.74 -4.84
N ASN A 283 0.91 4.60 -5.74
CA ASN A 283 -0.52 4.89 -5.82
C ASN A 283 -1.34 3.62 -6.09
N ASN A 284 -0.84 2.72 -6.95
CA ASN A 284 -1.52 1.45 -7.21
C ASN A 284 -1.49 0.50 -6.01
N GLN A 285 -0.38 0.46 -5.26
CA GLN A 285 -0.29 -0.34 -4.04
C GLN A 285 -1.22 0.20 -2.94
N LEU A 286 -1.13 1.50 -2.66
CA LEU A 286 -1.89 2.15 -1.59
C LEU A 286 -3.39 2.18 -1.87
N ARG A 287 -3.82 2.38 -3.12
CA ARG A 287 -5.24 2.23 -3.50
C ARG A 287 -5.75 0.84 -3.19
N HIS A 288 -5.00 -0.19 -3.59
CA HIS A 288 -5.41 -1.56 -3.34
C HIS A 288 -5.46 -1.89 -1.85
N ILE A 289 -4.48 -1.43 -1.06
CA ILE A 289 -4.48 -1.61 0.40
C ILE A 289 -5.65 -0.85 1.03
N ALA A 290 -5.95 0.37 0.59
CA ALA A 290 -7.08 1.15 1.08
C ALA A 290 -8.41 0.40 0.87
N ASP A 291 -8.64 -0.09 -0.35
CA ASP A 291 -9.85 -0.85 -0.72
C ASP A 291 -9.96 -2.16 0.09
N LEU A 292 -8.85 -2.90 0.20
CA LEU A 292 -8.80 -4.16 0.96
C LEU A 292 -9.05 -3.91 2.45
N TRP A 293 -8.37 -2.92 3.05
CA TRP A 293 -8.51 -2.59 4.47
C TRP A 293 -9.94 -2.13 4.78
N ARG A 294 -10.53 -1.29 3.92
CA ARG A 294 -11.93 -0.87 4.04
C ARG A 294 -12.89 -2.06 4.05
N GLU A 295 -12.74 -2.98 3.10
CA GLU A 295 -13.57 -4.19 3.00
C GLU A 295 -13.42 -5.10 4.23
N GLU A 296 -12.19 -5.32 4.69
CA GLU A 296 -11.91 -6.16 5.86
C GLU A 296 -12.52 -5.58 7.16
N LEU A 297 -12.54 -4.25 7.29
CA LEU A 297 -13.22 -3.56 8.40
C LEU A 297 -14.75 -3.70 8.31
N LEU A 298 -15.32 -3.57 7.11
CA LEU A 298 -16.74 -3.79 6.87
C LEU A 298 -17.13 -5.25 7.17
N ARG A 299 -16.29 -6.23 6.78
CA ARG A 299 -16.48 -7.63 7.15
C ARG A 299 -16.42 -7.83 8.66
N ALA A 300 -15.43 -7.24 9.34
CA ALA A 300 -15.32 -7.31 10.81
C ALA A 300 -16.55 -6.74 11.52
N ALA A 301 -17.16 -5.69 10.96
CA ALA A 301 -18.41 -5.09 11.43
C ALA A 301 -19.67 -5.94 11.12
N GLY A 302 -19.53 -7.05 10.39
CA GLY A 302 -20.63 -7.94 9.98
C GLY A 302 -21.45 -7.41 8.81
N ARG A 303 -20.86 -6.57 7.95
CA ARG A 303 -21.52 -6.03 6.74
C ARG A 303 -21.46 -6.97 5.55
N VAL A 304 -20.53 -7.91 5.58
CA VAL A 304 -20.48 -9.04 4.64
C VAL A 304 -21.16 -10.23 5.30
N SER A 305 -22.38 -10.52 4.87
CA SER A 305 -23.17 -11.64 5.38
C SER A 305 -24.36 -11.92 4.47
N ARG A 306 -24.93 -13.12 4.58
CA ARG A 306 -26.17 -13.52 3.93
C ARG A 306 -27.30 -12.48 4.07
N LYS A 307 -27.44 -11.88 5.26
CA LYS A 307 -28.51 -10.92 5.59
C LYS A 307 -28.23 -9.48 5.19
N GLN A 308 -26.99 -9.13 4.86
CA GLN A 308 -26.59 -7.76 4.52
C GLN A 308 -26.18 -7.72 3.05
N SER A 309 -24.91 -8.00 2.78
CA SER A 309 -24.37 -8.17 1.44
C SER A 309 -23.53 -9.45 1.41
N PRO A 310 -23.91 -10.48 0.62
CA PRO A 310 -23.12 -11.70 0.55
C PRO A 310 -21.81 -11.46 -0.22
N TYR A 311 -20.76 -12.15 0.22
CA TYR A 311 -19.42 -12.25 -0.40
C TYR A 311 -18.54 -11.00 -0.32
N ILE A 312 -19.14 -9.83 -0.55
CA ILE A 312 -18.47 -8.53 -0.54
C ILE A 312 -19.41 -7.47 0.02
N SER A 313 -18.88 -6.42 0.63
CA SER A 313 -19.69 -5.30 1.11
C SER A 313 -20.42 -4.59 -0.04
N HIS A 314 -21.53 -3.93 0.30
CA HIS A 314 -22.30 -3.16 -0.67
C HIS A 314 -21.48 -2.01 -1.29
N GLU A 315 -20.61 -1.38 -0.48
CA GLU A 315 -19.78 -0.26 -0.93
C GLU A 315 -18.77 -0.70 -1.98
N SER A 316 -18.01 -1.77 -1.71
CA SER A 316 -17.03 -2.28 -2.67
C SER A 316 -17.67 -2.86 -3.93
N LEU A 317 -18.92 -3.36 -3.85
CA LEU A 317 -19.67 -3.75 -5.04
C LEU A 317 -20.02 -2.55 -5.94
N LEU A 318 -20.39 -1.41 -5.35
CA LEU A 318 -20.66 -0.18 -6.11
C LEU A 318 -19.39 0.35 -6.78
N GLU A 319 -18.26 0.37 -6.06
CA GLU A 319 -16.95 0.75 -6.61
C GLU A 319 -16.54 -0.18 -7.76
N PHE A 320 -16.80 -1.48 -7.63
CA PHE A 320 -16.57 -2.46 -8.69
C PHE A 320 -17.40 -2.19 -9.94
N ARG A 321 -18.69 -1.85 -9.78
CA ARG A 321 -19.57 -1.47 -10.89
C ARG A 321 -19.10 -0.20 -11.59
N GLU A 322 -18.72 0.82 -10.83
CA GLU A 322 -18.15 2.07 -11.35
C GLU A 322 -16.85 1.80 -12.13
N LYS A 323 -15.98 0.91 -11.63
CA LYS A 323 -14.77 0.48 -12.33
C LYS A 323 -15.09 -0.24 -13.64
N ARG A 324 -16.07 -1.14 -13.65
CA ARG A 324 -16.51 -1.82 -14.89
C ARG A 324 -17.08 -0.86 -15.91
N GLN A 325 -17.83 0.16 -15.47
CA GLN A 325 -18.32 1.20 -16.38
C GLN A 325 -17.16 1.95 -17.02
N ARG A 326 -16.20 2.44 -16.22
CA ARG A 326 -14.99 3.11 -16.74
C ARG A 326 -14.19 2.25 -17.70
N THR A 327 -14.07 0.95 -17.43
CA THR A 327 -13.43 0.01 -18.37
C THR A 327 -14.21 -0.11 -19.67
N ARG A 328 -15.55 -0.18 -19.64
CA ARG A 328 -16.36 -0.20 -20.87
C ARG A 328 -16.21 1.09 -21.67
N ASP A 329 -16.26 2.24 -21.00
CA ASP A 329 -16.12 3.54 -21.66
C ASP A 329 -14.74 3.66 -22.32
N PHE A 330 -13.70 3.17 -21.64
CA PHE A 330 -12.37 3.04 -22.23
C PHE A 330 -12.37 2.10 -23.46
N LEU A 331 -12.92 0.89 -23.36
CA LEU A 331 -12.94 -0.03 -24.51
C LEU A 331 -13.67 0.55 -25.73
N LYS A 332 -14.71 1.36 -25.51
CA LYS A 332 -15.48 2.01 -26.58
C LYS A 332 -14.78 3.18 -27.25
N SER A 333 -13.89 3.87 -26.53
CA SER A 333 -13.25 5.09 -27.02
C SER A 333 -11.91 4.84 -27.75
N TRP A 334 -11.49 3.59 -27.90
CA TRP A 334 -10.18 3.22 -28.42
C TRP A 334 -10.29 2.10 -29.45
N ASP A 335 -9.42 2.16 -30.45
CA ASP A 335 -9.15 1.13 -31.44
C ASP A 335 -7.69 0.64 -31.29
N ILE A 336 -7.36 -0.46 -31.96
CA ILE A 336 -5.98 -0.90 -32.16
C ILE A 336 -5.64 -0.80 -33.65
N GLU A 337 -4.43 -0.35 -33.95
CA GLU A 337 -3.91 -0.18 -35.31
C GLU A 337 -2.64 -1.02 -35.48
N ASN A 338 -2.48 -1.74 -36.59
CA ASN A 338 -1.25 -2.46 -36.92
C ASN A 338 -0.30 -1.62 -37.80
N GLU A 339 0.83 -2.19 -38.20
CA GLU A 339 1.82 -1.54 -39.07
C GLU A 339 1.28 -1.23 -40.48
N ASP A 340 0.34 -2.04 -40.98
CA ASP A 340 -0.34 -1.85 -42.27
C ASP A 340 -1.46 -0.79 -42.24
N GLY A 341 -1.72 -0.21 -41.06
CA GLY A 341 -2.79 0.78 -40.86
C GLY A 341 -4.20 0.17 -40.70
N GLU A 342 -4.32 -1.15 -40.58
CA GLU A 342 -5.58 -1.82 -40.26
C GLU A 342 -6.02 -1.46 -38.84
N ARG A 343 -7.26 -0.98 -38.71
CA ARG A 343 -7.85 -0.59 -37.43
C ARG A 343 -8.95 -1.55 -37.01
N LEU A 344 -8.88 -2.01 -35.77
CA LEU A 344 -9.90 -2.85 -35.14
C LEU A 344 -10.41 -2.21 -33.86
N SER A 345 -11.71 -2.29 -33.63
CA SER A 345 -12.32 -1.85 -32.37
C SER A 345 -11.73 -2.60 -31.18
N LEU A 346 -11.22 -1.87 -30.18
CA LEU A 346 -10.66 -2.52 -28.98
C LEU A 346 -11.75 -3.27 -28.21
N GLU A 347 -12.99 -2.78 -28.21
CA GLU A 347 -14.14 -3.45 -27.60
C GLU A 347 -14.38 -4.83 -28.23
N GLU A 348 -14.39 -4.91 -29.57
CA GLU A 348 -14.62 -6.16 -30.28
C GLU A 348 -13.50 -7.17 -30.01
N VAL A 349 -12.24 -6.72 -30.08
CA VAL A 349 -11.07 -7.56 -29.80
C VAL A 349 -11.10 -8.09 -28.36
N TYR A 350 -11.45 -7.22 -27.40
CA TYR A 350 -11.56 -7.59 -25.99
C TYR A 350 -12.62 -8.68 -25.77
N TRP A 351 -13.80 -8.54 -26.39
CA TRP A 351 -14.91 -9.49 -26.25
C TRP A 351 -14.78 -10.75 -27.11
N ALA A 352 -13.95 -10.75 -28.15
CA ALA A 352 -13.55 -11.95 -28.89
C ALA A 352 -12.57 -12.81 -28.06
N GLY A 353 -11.79 -12.18 -27.19
CA GLY A 353 -10.77 -12.85 -26.38
C GLY A 353 -11.29 -13.60 -25.14
N PRO A 354 -10.37 -14.09 -24.29
CA PRO A 354 -10.68 -14.72 -23.00
C PRO A 354 -11.17 -13.72 -21.93
N GLY A 355 -11.16 -12.42 -22.23
CA GLY A 355 -11.76 -11.37 -21.40
C GLY A 355 -13.29 -11.47 -21.33
N ASN A 356 -13.90 -12.12 -22.32
CA ASN A 356 -15.32 -12.44 -22.33
C ASN A 356 -15.64 -13.62 -21.39
N PRO A 357 -16.49 -13.41 -20.38
CA PRO A 357 -16.87 -14.47 -19.45
C PRO A 357 -17.47 -15.71 -20.10
N ARG A 358 -18.24 -15.54 -21.19
CA ARG A 358 -18.84 -16.66 -21.93
C ARG A 358 -17.78 -17.52 -22.60
N ASN A 359 -16.79 -16.89 -23.25
CA ASN A 359 -15.68 -17.60 -23.90
C ASN A 359 -14.83 -18.33 -22.84
N ARG A 360 -14.58 -17.68 -21.71
CA ARG A 360 -13.84 -18.26 -20.59
C ARG A 360 -14.57 -19.49 -20.00
N ARG A 361 -15.89 -19.39 -19.82
CA ARG A 361 -16.75 -20.51 -19.38
C ARG A 361 -16.68 -21.68 -20.37
N ASN A 362 -16.86 -21.40 -21.66
CA ASN A 362 -16.82 -22.42 -22.71
C ASN A 362 -15.47 -23.14 -22.75
N GLU A 363 -14.35 -22.40 -22.71
CA GLU A 363 -13.00 -22.97 -22.67
C GLU A 363 -12.83 -23.91 -21.46
N MET A 364 -13.33 -23.51 -20.29
CA MET A 364 -13.23 -24.33 -19.09
C MET A 364 -14.07 -25.60 -19.16
N MET A 365 -15.29 -25.52 -19.70
CA MET A 365 -16.13 -26.70 -19.91
C MET A 365 -15.49 -27.68 -20.90
N VAL A 366 -14.90 -27.17 -21.98
CA VAL A 366 -14.14 -27.97 -22.95
C VAL A 366 -12.96 -28.67 -22.27
N CYS A 367 -12.22 -27.97 -21.41
CA CYS A 367 -11.11 -28.57 -20.66
C CYS A 367 -11.57 -29.69 -19.73
N ILE A 368 -12.69 -29.50 -19.03
CA ILE A 368 -13.21 -30.49 -18.07
C ILE A 368 -13.75 -31.71 -18.79
N ARG A 369 -14.53 -31.53 -19.85
CA ARG A 369 -14.99 -32.66 -20.67
C ARG A 369 -13.81 -33.40 -21.29
N GLY A 370 -12.75 -32.69 -21.70
CA GLY A 370 -11.52 -33.31 -22.17
C GLY A 370 -10.83 -34.18 -21.10
N MET A 371 -10.75 -33.71 -19.86
CA MET A 371 -10.21 -34.50 -18.74
C MET A 371 -11.07 -35.73 -18.42
N GLU A 372 -12.39 -35.57 -18.47
CA GLU A 372 -13.36 -36.64 -18.24
C GLU A 372 -13.21 -37.76 -19.27
N MET A 373 -13.15 -37.42 -20.56
CA MET A 373 -12.92 -38.41 -21.62
C MET A 373 -11.56 -39.12 -21.47
N VAL A 374 -10.51 -38.39 -21.06
CA VAL A 374 -9.21 -39.00 -20.78
C VAL A 374 -9.27 -39.92 -19.56
N ALA A 375 -10.06 -39.58 -18.54
CA ALA A 375 -10.28 -40.44 -17.37
C ALA A 375 -11.00 -41.74 -17.77
N GLU A 376 -12.08 -41.63 -18.57
CA GLU A 376 -12.82 -42.76 -19.12
C GLU A 376 -11.88 -43.72 -19.90
N LEU A 377 -11.03 -43.17 -20.78
CA LEU A 377 -10.05 -43.95 -21.55
C LEU A 377 -9.00 -44.66 -20.68
N ARG A 378 -8.68 -44.10 -19.51
CA ARG A 378 -7.68 -44.63 -18.58
C ARG A 378 -8.27 -45.54 -17.51
N GLY A 379 -9.60 -45.61 -17.40
CA GLY A 379 -10.28 -46.25 -16.26
C GLY A 379 -10.06 -45.50 -14.93
N ASP A 380 -9.75 -44.21 -14.99
CA ASP A 380 -9.57 -43.38 -13.79
C ASP A 380 -10.94 -43.03 -13.18
N VAL A 381 -11.02 -42.98 -11.85
CA VAL A 381 -12.21 -42.60 -11.09
C VAL A 381 -12.18 -41.11 -10.73
N ALA A 382 -13.37 -40.54 -10.50
CA ALA A 382 -13.52 -39.15 -10.12
C ALA A 382 -14.19 -38.99 -8.76
N PHE A 383 -13.76 -37.98 -8.00
CA PHE A 383 -14.43 -37.54 -6.78
C PHE A 383 -14.45 -36.02 -6.68
N PHE A 384 -15.50 -35.52 -6.05
CA PHE A 384 -15.74 -34.11 -5.80
C PHE A 384 -15.48 -33.82 -4.32
N ILE A 385 -14.65 -32.83 -4.04
CA ILE A 385 -14.25 -32.46 -2.68
C ILE A 385 -14.61 -31.02 -2.39
N THR A 386 -15.18 -30.78 -1.22
CA THR A 386 -15.35 -29.46 -0.62
C THR A 386 -14.43 -29.31 0.58
N VAL A 387 -13.66 -28.22 0.63
CA VAL A 387 -12.78 -27.89 1.76
C VAL A 387 -13.05 -26.50 2.27
N THR A 388 -13.38 -26.40 3.55
CA THR A 388 -13.76 -25.15 4.23
C THR A 388 -12.76 -24.76 5.31
N ALA A 389 -12.46 -23.48 5.46
CA ALA A 389 -11.52 -23.02 6.49
C ALA A 389 -12.11 -23.07 7.92
N PRO A 390 -11.28 -23.19 8.97
CA PRO A 390 -11.71 -23.19 10.37
C PRO A 390 -12.57 -22.02 10.81
N SER A 391 -13.40 -22.23 11.83
CA SER A 391 -14.37 -21.23 12.31
C SER A 391 -13.72 -19.89 12.64
N ARG A 392 -12.46 -19.87 13.09
CA ARG A 392 -11.72 -18.62 13.38
C ARG A 392 -11.58 -17.67 12.19
N PHE A 393 -11.70 -18.17 10.95
CA PHE A 393 -11.65 -17.37 9.72
C PHE A 393 -13.00 -16.75 9.34
N HIS A 394 -14.11 -17.32 9.81
CA HIS A 394 -15.46 -16.88 9.46
C HIS A 394 -15.92 -15.75 10.38
N SER A 395 -16.30 -14.61 9.81
CA SER A 395 -16.69 -13.41 10.54
C SER A 395 -18.11 -13.48 11.11
N VAL A 396 -19.02 -14.18 10.42
CA VAL A 396 -20.41 -14.42 10.83
C VAL A 396 -20.78 -15.89 10.63
N ASN A 397 -21.81 -16.35 11.34
CA ASN A 397 -22.39 -17.67 11.14
C ASN A 397 -23.46 -17.67 10.03
N GLU A 398 -24.00 -18.84 9.71
CA GLU A 398 -25.06 -19.05 8.71
C GLU A 398 -26.30 -18.17 8.90
N TYR A 399 -26.63 -17.83 10.16
CA TYR A 399 -27.74 -16.95 10.51
C TYR A 399 -27.40 -15.46 10.37
N GLY A 400 -26.20 -15.10 9.92
CA GLY A 400 -25.73 -13.72 9.79
C GLY A 400 -25.43 -13.01 11.12
N SER A 401 -25.30 -13.76 12.21
CA SER A 401 -24.84 -13.23 13.50
C SER A 401 -23.33 -13.36 13.64
N LEU A 402 -22.73 -12.45 14.40
CA LEU A 402 -21.29 -12.38 14.60
C LEU A 402 -20.73 -13.68 15.20
N ASN A 403 -19.73 -14.30 14.55
CA ASN A 403 -19.11 -15.54 15.04
C ASN A 403 -18.08 -15.25 16.17
N PRO A 404 -18.31 -15.64 17.44
CA PRO A 404 -17.40 -15.31 18.54
C PRO A 404 -15.97 -15.83 18.37
N LYS A 405 -15.78 -16.92 17.60
CA LYS A 405 -14.47 -17.53 17.33
C LYS A 405 -13.61 -16.72 16.33
N TYR A 406 -14.21 -15.78 15.60
CA TYR A 406 -13.52 -14.98 14.58
C TYR A 406 -12.30 -14.26 15.17
N ASN A 407 -11.12 -14.55 14.62
CA ASN A 407 -9.86 -13.99 15.11
C ASN A 407 -9.38 -12.78 14.29
N GLY A 408 -10.24 -12.19 13.46
CA GLY A 408 -9.87 -11.06 12.60
C GLY A 408 -9.08 -11.45 11.36
N ALA A 409 -8.95 -12.73 11.01
CA ALA A 409 -8.22 -13.16 9.82
C ALA A 409 -8.87 -12.59 8.55
N THR A 410 -8.06 -12.14 7.59
CA THR A 410 -8.50 -11.55 6.32
C THR A 410 -8.91 -12.62 5.29
N VAL A 411 -9.60 -12.24 4.19
CA VAL A 411 -9.88 -13.20 3.10
C VAL A 411 -8.55 -13.78 2.57
N ARG A 412 -7.52 -12.92 2.49
CA ARG A 412 -6.18 -13.31 2.04
C ARG A 412 -5.55 -14.34 2.96
N ASP A 413 -5.65 -14.15 4.28
CA ASP A 413 -5.15 -15.10 5.28
C ASP A 413 -5.79 -16.49 5.09
N THR A 414 -7.11 -16.54 4.84
CA THR A 414 -7.82 -17.79 4.58
C THR A 414 -7.38 -18.43 3.25
N SER A 415 -7.20 -17.62 2.20
CA SER A 415 -6.71 -18.10 0.91
C SER A 415 -5.31 -18.70 1.04
N ASP A 416 -4.44 -18.06 1.80
CA ASP A 416 -3.09 -18.54 2.09
C ASP A 416 -3.11 -19.84 2.90
N TYR A 417 -3.99 -19.95 3.90
CA TYR A 417 -4.22 -21.21 4.62
C TYR A 417 -4.58 -22.37 3.67
N LEU A 418 -5.53 -22.16 2.75
CA LEU A 418 -5.92 -23.21 1.79
C LEU A 418 -4.77 -23.55 0.82
N VAL A 419 -3.94 -22.58 0.43
CA VAL A 419 -2.80 -22.80 -0.47
C VAL A 419 -1.65 -23.53 0.23
N TYR A 420 -1.23 -23.06 1.40
CA TYR A 420 0.00 -23.48 2.05
C TYR A 420 -0.21 -24.62 3.05
N ASP A 421 -1.25 -24.55 3.88
CA ASP A 421 -1.49 -25.55 4.92
C ASP A 421 -2.26 -26.77 4.37
N PHE A 422 -3.19 -26.55 3.45
CA PHE A 422 -3.94 -27.64 2.82
C PHE A 422 -3.27 -28.13 1.53
N PHE A 423 -3.30 -27.34 0.44
CA PHE A 423 -2.98 -27.86 -0.90
C PHE A 423 -1.50 -28.19 -1.09
N ALA A 424 -0.59 -27.38 -0.54
CA ALA A 424 0.84 -27.69 -0.60
C ALA A 424 1.19 -28.93 0.24
N ALA A 425 0.56 -29.12 1.40
CA ALA A 425 0.73 -30.32 2.22
C ALA A 425 0.22 -31.58 1.50
N VAL A 426 -0.98 -31.53 0.90
CA VAL A 426 -1.55 -32.60 0.08
C VAL A 426 -0.62 -32.95 -1.08
N ARG A 427 -0.21 -31.96 -1.91
CA ARG A 427 0.71 -32.19 -3.03
C ARG A 427 2.02 -32.82 -2.59
N LYS A 428 2.58 -32.37 -1.47
CA LYS A 428 3.84 -32.89 -0.94
C LYS A 428 3.70 -34.36 -0.52
N LYS A 429 2.62 -34.73 0.17
CA LYS A 429 2.37 -36.10 0.63
C LYS A 429 2.07 -37.03 -0.56
N ILE A 430 1.21 -36.62 -1.49
CA ILE A 430 0.93 -37.34 -2.74
C ILE A 430 2.21 -37.62 -3.54
N LYS A 431 3.07 -36.60 -3.72
CA LYS A 431 4.34 -36.78 -4.43
C LYS A 431 5.29 -37.74 -3.71
N LYS A 432 5.37 -37.67 -2.38
CA LYS A 432 6.21 -38.55 -1.57
C LYS A 432 5.77 -40.01 -1.69
N GLU A 433 4.47 -40.25 -1.79
CA GLU A 433 3.88 -41.59 -1.92
C GLU A 433 3.76 -42.06 -3.38
N GLY A 434 4.21 -41.27 -4.36
CA GLY A 434 4.19 -41.66 -5.78
C GLY A 434 2.80 -41.73 -6.41
N LEU A 435 1.79 -41.10 -5.81
CA LEU A 435 0.39 -41.19 -6.28
C LEU A 435 0.12 -40.20 -7.42
N GLY A 436 -0.62 -40.64 -8.43
CA GLY A 436 -1.00 -39.82 -9.59
C GLY A 436 -2.37 -39.17 -9.45
N TRP A 437 -2.49 -37.86 -9.67
CA TRP A 437 -3.78 -37.16 -9.63
C TRP A 437 -3.79 -35.91 -10.51
N TYR A 438 -4.94 -35.62 -11.11
CA TYR A 438 -5.16 -34.45 -11.97
C TYR A 438 -6.58 -33.93 -11.80
N GLY A 439 -6.84 -32.72 -12.28
CA GLY A 439 -8.16 -32.12 -12.19
C GLY A 439 -8.14 -30.62 -12.06
N VAL A 440 -9.12 -30.08 -11.35
CA VAL A 440 -9.36 -28.64 -11.23
C VAL A 440 -9.84 -28.28 -9.83
N ARG A 441 -9.32 -27.16 -9.30
CA ARG A 441 -9.90 -26.49 -8.13
C ARG A 441 -10.61 -25.20 -8.52
N THR A 442 -11.71 -24.94 -7.82
CA THR A 442 -12.49 -23.71 -7.84
C THR A 442 -12.47 -23.10 -6.44
N ALA A 443 -12.24 -21.80 -6.32
CA ALA A 443 -12.38 -21.05 -5.07
C ALA A 443 -13.65 -20.21 -5.10
N GLU A 444 -14.48 -20.35 -4.08
CA GLU A 444 -15.73 -19.62 -3.90
C GLU A 444 -15.76 -18.91 -2.55
N PRO A 445 -16.46 -17.77 -2.44
CA PRO A 445 -16.76 -17.16 -1.16
C PRO A 445 -17.92 -17.86 -0.46
N HIS A 446 -17.78 -18.12 0.84
CA HIS A 446 -18.94 -18.27 1.72
C HIS A 446 -19.70 -16.94 1.85
N HIS A 447 -20.91 -16.95 2.40
CA HIS A 447 -21.77 -15.77 2.51
C HIS A 447 -21.13 -14.58 3.24
N ASP A 448 -20.09 -14.82 4.03
CA ASP A 448 -19.33 -13.82 4.77
C ASP A 448 -18.03 -13.38 4.06
N GLY A 449 -17.75 -13.90 2.87
CA GLY A 449 -16.55 -13.62 2.08
C GLY A 449 -15.39 -14.59 2.34
N THR A 450 -15.52 -15.54 3.28
CA THR A 450 -14.46 -16.52 3.58
C THR A 450 -14.29 -17.50 2.41
N PRO A 451 -13.09 -17.63 1.82
CA PRO A 451 -12.85 -18.60 0.76
C PRO A 451 -13.04 -20.04 1.22
N HIS A 452 -13.68 -20.85 0.38
CA HIS A 452 -13.66 -22.31 0.42
C HIS A 452 -13.39 -22.87 -0.97
N TRP A 453 -12.97 -24.13 -1.06
CA TRP A 453 -12.62 -24.74 -2.33
C TRP A 453 -13.53 -25.91 -2.67
N HIS A 454 -13.86 -25.99 -3.95
CA HIS A 454 -14.41 -27.17 -4.59
C HIS A 454 -13.37 -27.76 -5.54
N MET A 455 -13.19 -29.07 -5.52
CA MET A 455 -12.19 -29.74 -6.32
C MET A 455 -12.81 -30.93 -7.04
N LEU A 456 -12.65 -30.97 -8.36
CA LEU A 456 -12.89 -32.17 -9.14
C LEU A 456 -11.54 -32.85 -9.38
N VAL A 457 -11.40 -34.08 -8.90
CA VAL A 457 -10.15 -34.84 -8.93
C VAL A 457 -10.36 -36.14 -9.67
N PHE A 458 -9.41 -36.47 -10.54
CA PHE A 458 -9.30 -37.75 -11.25
C PHE A 458 -8.02 -38.48 -10.84
N THR A 459 -8.11 -39.80 -10.67
CA THR A 459 -7.00 -40.66 -10.30
C THR A 459 -7.32 -42.13 -10.59
N SER A 460 -6.32 -43.01 -10.58
CA SER A 460 -6.56 -44.44 -10.73
C SER A 460 -7.35 -45.00 -9.54
N PRO A 461 -8.17 -46.06 -9.73
CA PRO A 461 -8.99 -46.65 -8.67
C PRO A 461 -8.17 -47.02 -7.41
N GLU A 462 -6.97 -47.55 -7.61
CA GLU A 462 -6.05 -47.97 -6.54
C GLU A 462 -5.58 -46.81 -5.65
N ASN A 463 -5.46 -45.61 -6.22
CA ASN A 463 -4.98 -44.43 -5.51
C ASN A 463 -6.09 -43.66 -4.80
N ALA A 464 -7.36 -43.87 -5.19
CA ALA A 464 -8.47 -43.01 -4.83
C ALA A 464 -8.68 -42.89 -3.32
N GLU A 465 -8.76 -44.03 -2.61
CA GLU A 465 -9.01 -44.02 -1.16
C GLU A 465 -7.87 -43.36 -0.39
N ARG A 466 -6.62 -43.64 -0.81
CA ARG A 466 -5.44 -43.04 -0.18
C ARG A 466 -5.35 -41.54 -0.41
N ILE A 467 -5.67 -41.05 -1.60
CA ILE A 467 -5.70 -39.61 -1.89
C ILE A 467 -6.80 -38.92 -1.07
N ILE A 468 -8.00 -39.51 -0.99
CA ILE A 468 -9.10 -38.97 -0.18
C ILE A 468 -8.69 -38.87 1.29
N GLU A 469 -8.04 -39.91 1.84
CA GLU A 469 -7.50 -39.88 3.20
C GLU A 469 -6.46 -38.77 3.39
N ILE A 470 -5.50 -38.62 2.48
CA ILE A 470 -4.49 -37.55 2.53
C ILE A 470 -5.15 -36.17 2.55
N MET A 471 -6.17 -35.95 1.71
CA MET A 471 -6.89 -34.69 1.63
C MET A 471 -7.71 -34.42 2.89
N ARG A 472 -8.42 -35.44 3.39
CA ARG A 472 -9.19 -35.39 4.64
C ARG A 472 -8.29 -35.01 5.80
N ASP A 473 -7.19 -35.74 6.01
CA ASP A 473 -6.25 -35.52 7.11
C ASP A 473 -5.67 -34.11 7.09
N ALA A 474 -5.29 -33.62 5.91
CA ALA A 474 -4.78 -32.26 5.75
C ALA A 474 -5.84 -31.20 6.07
N ALA A 475 -7.09 -31.40 5.62
CA ALA A 475 -8.19 -30.47 5.86
C ALA A 475 -8.57 -30.38 7.34
N ILE A 476 -8.68 -31.52 8.04
CA ILE A 476 -9.12 -31.57 9.45
C ILE A 476 -8.00 -31.32 10.47
N LYS A 477 -6.75 -31.20 10.02
CA LYS A 477 -5.58 -31.03 10.90
C LYS A 477 -5.68 -29.79 11.79
N SER A 478 -6.02 -28.64 11.20
CA SER A 478 -6.14 -27.38 11.95
C SER A 478 -7.45 -27.37 12.74
N ASP A 479 -7.35 -27.13 14.05
CA ASP A 479 -8.49 -26.89 14.95
C ASP A 479 -9.44 -28.08 15.00
N ARG A 480 -8.90 -29.30 14.88
CA ARG A 480 -9.67 -30.55 14.89
C ARG A 480 -10.66 -30.65 16.06
N HIS A 481 -10.28 -30.10 17.21
CA HIS A 481 -11.11 -30.06 18.42
C HIS A 481 -12.47 -29.38 18.22
N GLU A 482 -12.64 -28.52 17.19
CA GLU A 482 -13.91 -27.85 16.92
C GLU A 482 -14.95 -28.71 16.17
N LEU A 483 -14.51 -29.82 15.55
CA LEU A 483 -15.35 -30.65 14.68
C LEU A 483 -16.06 -31.79 15.45
N GLY A 484 -15.53 -32.22 16.59
CA GLY A 484 -16.00 -33.44 17.25
C GLY A 484 -15.92 -34.65 16.31
N ASP A 485 -17.00 -35.42 16.24
CA ASP A 485 -17.11 -36.60 15.36
C ASP A 485 -17.52 -36.25 13.93
N ASP A 486 -18.20 -35.13 13.72
CA ASP A 486 -18.66 -34.68 12.40
C ASP A 486 -17.63 -33.77 11.72
N ILE A 487 -16.94 -34.32 10.72
CA ILE A 487 -15.94 -33.58 9.94
C ILE A 487 -16.53 -32.88 8.70
N SER A 488 -17.81 -33.08 8.39
CA SER A 488 -18.46 -32.50 7.21
C SER A 488 -18.38 -30.97 7.14
N PRO A 489 -18.35 -30.19 8.25
CA PRO A 489 -18.13 -28.74 8.19
C PRO A 489 -16.76 -28.33 7.66
N ARG A 490 -15.80 -29.27 7.57
CA ARG A 490 -14.43 -29.04 7.13
C ARG A 490 -14.11 -29.71 5.80
N PHE A 491 -14.55 -30.95 5.64
CA PHE A 491 -14.21 -31.80 4.51
C PHE A 491 -15.39 -32.67 4.14
N GLU A 492 -15.85 -32.51 2.90
CA GLU A 492 -16.87 -33.35 2.29
C GLU A 492 -16.29 -33.94 1.00
N CYS A 493 -16.52 -35.23 0.78
CA CYS A 493 -16.05 -35.93 -0.41
C CYS A 493 -17.17 -36.80 -0.97
N GLU A 494 -17.55 -36.54 -2.21
CA GLU A 494 -18.55 -37.29 -2.96
C GLU A 494 -17.86 -38.03 -4.10
N LYS A 495 -17.90 -39.36 -4.09
CA LYS A 495 -17.44 -40.17 -5.24
C LYS A 495 -18.44 -39.98 -6.38
N ILE A 496 -17.95 -39.69 -7.57
CA ILE A 496 -18.83 -39.41 -8.71
C ILE A 496 -19.34 -40.72 -9.28
N ASP A 497 -20.67 -40.84 -9.27
CA ASP A 497 -21.41 -41.95 -9.84
C ASP A 497 -21.85 -41.60 -11.27
N PRO A 498 -21.36 -42.32 -12.30
CA PRO A 498 -21.73 -42.08 -13.69
C PRO A 498 -23.24 -42.15 -13.96
N GLU A 499 -24.01 -42.89 -13.15
CA GLU A 499 -25.46 -42.98 -13.30
C GLU A 499 -26.20 -41.72 -12.81
N LYS A 500 -25.61 -40.99 -11.86
CA LYS A 500 -26.22 -39.77 -11.28
C LYS A 500 -25.84 -38.50 -12.03
N GLY A 501 -24.69 -38.50 -12.68
CA GLY A 501 -24.23 -37.36 -13.48
C GLY A 501 -22.75 -37.44 -13.82
N SER A 502 -22.36 -36.78 -14.91
CA SER A 502 -20.97 -36.73 -15.34
C SER A 502 -20.10 -35.88 -14.40
N PRO A 503 -18.79 -36.15 -14.28
CA PRO A 503 -17.82 -35.27 -13.63
C PRO A 503 -17.95 -33.78 -14.03
N ALA A 504 -18.18 -33.50 -15.32
CA ALA A 504 -18.44 -32.15 -15.80
C ALA A 504 -19.68 -31.50 -15.17
N SER A 505 -20.76 -32.27 -14.96
CA SER A 505 -22.00 -31.76 -14.38
C SER A 505 -21.83 -31.31 -12.92
N TYR A 506 -21.01 -32.02 -12.13
CA TYR A 506 -20.73 -31.68 -10.72
C TYR A 506 -20.07 -30.31 -10.57
N ILE A 507 -19.15 -29.95 -11.46
CA ILE A 507 -18.43 -28.68 -11.38
C ILE A 507 -19.05 -27.55 -12.23
N ALA A 508 -19.96 -27.86 -13.15
CA ALA A 508 -20.59 -26.90 -14.06
C ALA A 508 -21.26 -25.73 -13.33
N THR A 509 -22.00 -26.02 -12.25
CA THR A 509 -22.67 -24.98 -11.44
C THR A 509 -21.66 -24.00 -10.86
N TYR A 510 -20.52 -24.48 -10.34
CA TYR A 510 -19.46 -23.67 -9.74
C TYR A 510 -18.71 -22.82 -10.78
N ILE A 511 -18.60 -23.32 -12.01
CA ILE A 511 -18.04 -22.54 -13.14
C ILE A 511 -18.97 -21.39 -13.50
N GLY A 512 -20.28 -21.66 -13.60
CA GLY A 512 -21.28 -20.63 -13.82
C GLY A 512 -21.26 -19.57 -12.72
N LYS A 513 -21.31 -19.99 -11.44
CA LYS A 513 -21.38 -19.10 -10.26
C LYS A 513 -20.27 -18.05 -10.19
N ASN A 514 -19.10 -18.35 -10.74
CA ASN A 514 -17.90 -17.52 -10.60
C ASN A 514 -17.54 -16.69 -11.84
N LEU A 515 -18.18 -16.95 -12.97
CA LEU A 515 -17.76 -16.38 -14.26
C LEU A 515 -18.88 -15.64 -14.96
N ASP A 516 -20.05 -16.26 -15.09
CA ASP A 516 -21.00 -15.85 -16.12
C ASP A 516 -22.43 -15.87 -15.59
N ALA A 517 -22.92 -14.67 -15.24
CA ALA A 517 -24.28 -14.47 -14.77
C ALA A 517 -25.31 -14.87 -15.85
N SER A 518 -24.92 -14.84 -17.13
CA SER A 518 -25.83 -15.20 -18.23
C SER A 518 -26.22 -16.67 -18.25
N ALA A 519 -25.44 -17.54 -17.59
CA ALA A 519 -25.78 -18.93 -17.40
C ALA A 519 -27.08 -19.13 -16.58
N PHE A 520 -27.53 -18.11 -15.83
CA PHE A 520 -28.65 -18.20 -14.89
C PHE A 520 -29.75 -17.17 -15.14
N HIS A 521 -29.79 -16.53 -16.32
CA HIS A 521 -30.88 -15.60 -16.66
C HIS A 521 -32.22 -16.31 -16.92
N ASN A 522 -32.19 -17.58 -17.29
CA ASN A 522 -33.39 -18.39 -17.45
C ASN A 522 -33.82 -19.00 -16.10
N ASN A 523 -35.12 -19.27 -15.96
CA ASN A 523 -35.62 -20.03 -14.82
C ASN A 523 -35.09 -21.46 -14.84
N ASP A 524 -34.91 -22.05 -13.66
CA ASP A 524 -34.56 -23.45 -13.50
C ASP A 524 -35.67 -24.32 -14.13
N PRO A 525 -35.35 -25.13 -15.15
CA PRO A 525 -36.33 -25.97 -15.83
C PRO A 525 -37.06 -26.94 -14.90
N LYS A 526 -36.45 -27.32 -13.77
CA LYS A 526 -37.04 -28.25 -12.79
C LYS A 526 -38.00 -27.58 -11.83
N THR A 527 -37.78 -26.31 -11.50
CA THR A 527 -38.55 -25.61 -10.45
C THR A 527 -39.40 -24.45 -10.99
N GLY A 528 -39.21 -24.03 -12.24
CA GLY A 528 -39.91 -22.92 -12.88
C GLY A 528 -39.57 -21.54 -12.29
N LYS A 529 -38.62 -21.47 -11.35
CA LYS A 529 -38.21 -20.25 -10.62
C LYS A 529 -36.79 -19.84 -11.01
N PRO A 530 -36.39 -18.57 -10.82
CA PRO A 530 -35.00 -18.16 -11.01
C PRO A 530 -34.07 -19.02 -10.16
N TYR A 531 -32.88 -19.36 -10.68
CA TYR A 531 -31.92 -20.11 -9.89
C TYR A 531 -31.53 -19.33 -8.62
N VAL A 532 -31.59 -20.00 -7.47
CA VAL A 532 -31.25 -19.42 -6.17
C VAL A 532 -29.97 -20.05 -5.66
N ASP A 533 -29.05 -19.20 -5.19
CA ASP A 533 -27.83 -19.64 -4.56
C ASP A 533 -28.10 -20.04 -3.10
N LYS A 534 -27.70 -21.26 -2.70
CA LYS A 534 -27.97 -21.81 -1.36
C LYS A 534 -27.23 -21.05 -0.25
N GLU A 535 -26.03 -20.56 -0.57
CA GLU A 535 -25.13 -19.88 0.37
C GLU A 535 -25.67 -18.49 0.76
N SER A 536 -26.09 -17.70 -0.24
CA SER A 536 -26.62 -16.35 -0.05
C SER A 536 -28.15 -16.26 0.09
N GLY A 537 -28.89 -17.22 -0.47
CA GLY A 537 -30.35 -17.13 -0.63
C GLY A 537 -30.83 -16.09 -1.65
N LYS A 538 -29.93 -15.52 -2.47
CA LYS A 538 -30.26 -14.56 -3.53
C LYS A 538 -30.30 -15.23 -4.91
N THR A 539 -30.70 -14.49 -5.93
CA THR A 539 -30.67 -14.98 -7.32
C THR A 539 -29.23 -15.24 -7.76
N MET A 540 -29.01 -16.30 -8.55
CA MET A 540 -27.66 -16.67 -8.98
C MET A 540 -26.98 -15.55 -9.78
N ALA A 541 -27.73 -14.80 -10.59
CA ALA A 541 -27.20 -13.67 -11.37
C ALA A 541 -26.57 -12.58 -10.49
N GLU A 542 -27.23 -12.19 -9.38
CA GLU A 542 -26.68 -11.22 -8.42
C GLU A 542 -25.43 -11.76 -7.72
N THR A 543 -25.46 -13.05 -7.35
CA THR A 543 -24.35 -13.67 -6.61
C THR A 543 -23.09 -13.83 -7.46
N VAL A 544 -23.23 -14.02 -8.77
CA VAL A 544 -22.10 -14.11 -9.70
C VAL A 544 -21.34 -12.80 -9.77
N GLU A 545 -22.05 -11.66 -9.86
CA GLU A 545 -21.39 -10.35 -9.85
C GLU A 545 -20.62 -10.12 -8.54
N ASN A 546 -21.24 -10.46 -7.40
CA ASN A 546 -20.60 -10.36 -6.09
C ASN A 546 -19.36 -11.25 -5.99
N ALA A 547 -19.41 -12.49 -6.50
CA ALA A 547 -18.28 -13.41 -6.49
C ALA A 547 -17.12 -12.91 -7.37
N ILE A 548 -17.41 -12.32 -8.54
CA ILE A 548 -16.39 -11.71 -9.41
C ILE A 548 -15.77 -10.48 -8.73
N ALA A 549 -16.59 -9.62 -8.12
CA ALA A 549 -16.13 -8.45 -7.39
C ALA A 549 -15.21 -8.84 -6.23
N TRP A 550 -15.63 -9.84 -5.43
CA TRP A 550 -14.84 -10.44 -4.35
C TRP A 550 -13.50 -10.98 -4.84
N ALA A 551 -13.51 -11.79 -5.91
CA ALA A 551 -12.28 -12.36 -6.46
C ALA A 551 -11.32 -11.29 -6.99
N SER A 552 -11.86 -10.22 -7.60
CA SER A 552 -11.09 -9.09 -8.10
C SER A 552 -10.44 -8.30 -6.97
N LEU A 553 -11.22 -7.94 -5.94
CA LEU A 553 -10.75 -7.16 -4.80
C LEU A 553 -9.68 -7.92 -4.02
N HIS A 554 -9.90 -9.19 -3.70
CA HIS A 554 -8.96 -9.99 -2.89
C HIS A 554 -7.84 -10.64 -3.72
N ARG A 555 -7.79 -10.40 -5.03
CA ARG A 555 -6.83 -10.99 -5.99
C ARG A 555 -6.81 -12.53 -5.90
N ILE A 556 -7.99 -13.15 -5.87
CA ILE A 556 -8.13 -14.60 -5.76
C ILE A 556 -8.21 -15.23 -7.14
N ARG A 557 -7.31 -16.18 -7.39
CA ARG A 557 -7.42 -17.07 -8.55
C ARG A 557 -8.55 -18.07 -8.31
N GLN A 558 -9.70 -17.82 -8.94
CA GLN A 558 -10.88 -18.68 -8.83
C GLN A 558 -10.63 -20.09 -9.38
N PHE A 559 -9.95 -20.24 -10.52
CA PHE A 559 -9.77 -21.56 -11.15
C PHE A 559 -8.31 -21.94 -11.36
N GLN A 560 -7.98 -23.18 -11.01
CA GLN A 560 -6.65 -23.74 -11.19
C GLN A 560 -6.73 -25.23 -11.58
N PHE A 561 -6.36 -25.52 -12.82
CA PHE A 561 -6.14 -26.88 -13.30
C PHE A 561 -4.76 -27.40 -12.88
N PHE A 562 -4.64 -28.71 -12.69
CA PHE A 562 -3.40 -29.40 -12.35
C PHE A 562 -3.34 -30.78 -13.02
N GLY A 563 -2.12 -31.27 -13.29
CA GLY A 563 -1.89 -32.58 -13.90
C GLY A 563 -2.24 -32.69 -15.39
N ILE A 564 -2.49 -31.57 -16.09
CA ILE A 564 -2.82 -31.51 -17.52
C ILE A 564 -1.87 -30.59 -18.30
N PRO A 565 -1.77 -30.74 -19.64
CA PRO A 565 -0.98 -29.83 -20.47
C PRO A 565 -1.45 -28.37 -20.39
N PRO A 566 -0.57 -27.39 -20.66
CA PRO A 566 -0.91 -25.97 -20.51
C PRO A 566 -2.03 -25.53 -21.46
N ARG A 567 -3.01 -24.80 -20.94
CA ARG A 567 -4.07 -24.16 -21.74
C ARG A 567 -3.57 -23.00 -22.60
N GLN A 568 -2.44 -22.38 -22.24
CA GLN A 568 -1.87 -21.33 -23.07
C GLN A 568 -1.41 -21.88 -24.41
N VAL A 569 -0.75 -23.04 -24.41
CA VAL A 569 -0.34 -23.74 -25.65
C VAL A 569 -1.55 -24.06 -26.53
N TRP A 570 -2.63 -24.56 -25.92
CA TRP A 570 -3.91 -24.77 -26.62
C TRP A 570 -4.44 -23.51 -27.32
N ARG A 571 -4.37 -22.35 -26.66
CA ARG A 571 -4.80 -21.06 -27.24
C ARG A 571 -3.92 -20.63 -28.41
N GLU A 572 -2.59 -20.78 -28.27
CA GLU A 572 -1.66 -20.42 -29.34
C GLU A 572 -1.80 -21.34 -30.56
N LEU A 573 -2.02 -22.64 -30.36
CA LEU A 573 -2.27 -23.59 -31.46
C LEU A 573 -3.55 -23.26 -32.23
N ARG A 574 -4.63 -22.88 -31.53
CA ARG A 574 -5.88 -22.43 -32.19
C ARG A 574 -5.70 -21.13 -32.96
N ARG A 575 -4.89 -20.20 -32.42
CA ARG A 575 -4.52 -18.97 -33.11
C ARG A 575 -3.76 -19.27 -34.40
N LEU A 576 -2.75 -20.16 -34.32
CA LEU A 576 -1.96 -20.60 -35.46
C LEU A 576 -2.84 -21.25 -36.54
N ALA A 577 -3.70 -22.19 -36.16
CA ALA A 577 -4.62 -22.85 -37.09
C ALA A 577 -5.56 -21.84 -37.77
N SER A 578 -6.09 -20.87 -37.02
CA SER A 578 -6.93 -19.81 -37.57
C SER A 578 -6.18 -18.91 -38.55
N GLN A 579 -4.91 -18.59 -38.27
CA GLN A 579 -4.06 -17.80 -39.17
C GLN A 579 -3.76 -18.57 -40.47
N MET A 580 -3.37 -19.84 -40.35
CA MET A 580 -3.12 -20.72 -41.51
C MET A 580 -4.37 -20.91 -42.37
N GLY A 581 -5.55 -21.02 -41.76
CA GLY A 581 -6.82 -21.16 -42.49
C GLY A 581 -7.26 -19.89 -43.23
N ARG A 582 -6.86 -18.70 -42.74
CA ARG A 582 -7.19 -17.41 -43.40
C ARG A 582 -6.28 -17.09 -44.57
N ASN A 583 -5.06 -17.63 -44.60
CA ASN A 583 -4.08 -17.35 -45.65
C ASN A 583 -4.00 -18.52 -46.65
N PRO A 584 -4.52 -18.38 -47.88
CA PRO A 584 -4.49 -19.45 -48.88
C PRO A 584 -3.09 -19.92 -49.29
N ALA A 585 -2.06 -19.08 -49.08
CA ALA A 585 -0.66 -19.40 -49.35
C ALA A 585 0.04 -20.14 -48.19
N SER A 586 -0.59 -20.20 -47.01
CA SER A 586 -0.03 -20.93 -45.87
C SER A 586 -0.08 -22.45 -46.10
N PRO A 587 0.87 -23.22 -45.54
CA PRO A 587 0.86 -24.67 -45.66
C PRO A 587 -0.41 -25.22 -45.00
N LYS A 588 -1.05 -26.23 -45.62
CA LYS A 588 -2.28 -26.85 -45.07
C LYS A 588 -2.04 -27.67 -43.80
N ARG A 589 -0.79 -28.04 -43.53
CA ARG A 589 -0.34 -28.84 -42.40
C ARG A 589 1.07 -28.42 -41.98
N LEU A 590 1.42 -28.63 -40.73
CA LEU A 590 2.80 -28.45 -40.26
C LEU A 590 3.69 -29.61 -40.73
N ASP A 591 4.98 -29.34 -40.90
CA ASP A 591 5.97 -30.31 -41.40
C ASP A 591 6.12 -31.54 -40.49
N HIS A 592 5.91 -31.38 -39.17
CA HIS A 592 6.06 -32.45 -38.19
C HIS A 592 4.69 -33.00 -37.79
N GLY A 593 4.45 -34.28 -38.12
CA GLY A 593 3.15 -34.94 -37.95
C GLY A 593 2.59 -34.88 -36.51
N ASP A 594 3.44 -35.00 -35.49
CA ASP A 594 2.96 -34.92 -34.10
C ASP A 594 2.51 -33.51 -33.71
N ILE A 595 3.24 -32.46 -34.12
CA ILE A 595 2.85 -31.07 -33.82
C ILE A 595 1.57 -30.73 -34.59
N ASP A 596 1.49 -31.14 -35.85
CA ASP A 596 0.30 -30.98 -36.69
C ASP A 596 -0.93 -31.67 -36.04
N ALA A 597 -0.78 -32.89 -35.53
CA ALA A 597 -1.85 -33.60 -34.85
C ALA A 597 -2.29 -32.90 -33.55
N ILE A 598 -1.36 -32.30 -32.79
CA ILE A 598 -1.69 -31.49 -31.60
C ILE A 598 -2.45 -30.22 -32.02
N MET A 599 -2.02 -29.55 -33.09
CA MET A 599 -2.68 -28.34 -33.62
C MET A 599 -4.08 -28.66 -34.14
N ALA A 600 -4.24 -29.72 -34.93
CA ALA A 600 -5.53 -30.17 -35.45
C ALA A 600 -6.51 -30.52 -34.32
N ALA A 601 -6.03 -31.19 -33.26
CA ALA A 601 -6.84 -31.45 -32.07
C ALA A 601 -7.30 -30.15 -31.38
N ALA A 602 -6.41 -29.16 -31.32
CA ALA A 602 -6.71 -27.85 -30.75
C ALA A 602 -7.75 -27.07 -31.56
N ASP A 603 -7.60 -27.06 -32.89
CA ASP A 603 -8.49 -26.36 -33.83
C ASP A 603 -9.92 -26.88 -33.76
N VAL A 604 -10.10 -28.20 -33.91
CA VAL A 604 -11.41 -28.89 -33.81
C VAL A 604 -12.03 -28.75 -32.41
N GLY A 605 -11.25 -28.39 -31.40
CA GLY A 605 -11.75 -28.18 -30.04
C GLY A 605 -11.82 -29.46 -29.21
N CYS A 606 -11.14 -30.54 -29.62
CA CYS A 606 -11.05 -31.78 -28.86
C CYS A 606 -9.91 -31.75 -27.84
N PHE A 607 -10.21 -31.27 -26.62
CA PHE A 607 -9.21 -31.14 -25.56
C PHE A 607 -8.66 -32.51 -25.09
N ALA A 608 -9.47 -33.58 -25.16
CA ALA A 608 -9.02 -34.94 -24.85
C ALA A 608 -7.90 -35.40 -25.80
N THR A 609 -8.10 -35.24 -27.12
CA THR A 609 -7.08 -35.59 -28.11
C THR A 609 -5.83 -34.73 -27.94
N TYR A 610 -5.97 -33.45 -27.62
CA TYR A 610 -4.83 -32.59 -27.31
C TYR A 610 -4.04 -33.08 -26.09
N ILE A 611 -4.71 -33.51 -25.03
CA ILE A 611 -4.05 -34.13 -23.88
C ILE A 611 -3.27 -35.36 -24.31
N MET A 612 -3.91 -36.28 -25.03
CA MET A 612 -3.29 -37.53 -25.46
C MET A 612 -2.10 -37.31 -26.39
N LYS A 613 -2.20 -36.37 -27.34
CA LYS A 613 -1.13 -36.04 -28.29
C LYS A 613 0.04 -35.28 -27.65
N GLN A 614 -0.19 -34.59 -26.53
CA GLN A 614 0.89 -34.05 -25.69
C GLN A 614 1.58 -35.11 -24.81
N GLY A 615 1.16 -36.38 -24.90
CA GLY A 615 1.69 -37.51 -24.13
C GLY A 615 0.76 -38.00 -23.02
N GLY A 616 -0.31 -37.25 -22.69
CA GLY A 616 -1.28 -37.61 -21.66
C GLY A 616 -1.28 -36.69 -20.43
N VAL A 617 -1.95 -37.16 -19.37
CA VAL A 617 -2.01 -36.51 -18.05
C VAL A 617 -0.82 -36.89 -17.17
N LEU A 618 -0.61 -36.15 -16.09
CA LEU A 618 0.41 -36.42 -15.06
C LEU A 618 1.87 -36.29 -15.53
N ILE A 619 2.10 -35.72 -16.71
CA ILE A 619 3.44 -35.49 -17.25
C ILE A 619 4.04 -34.21 -16.63
N PRO A 620 5.31 -34.26 -16.19
CA PRO A 620 6.08 -33.07 -15.81
C PRO A 620 6.06 -32.00 -16.91
N ARG A 621 5.87 -30.73 -16.54
CA ARG A 621 5.74 -29.63 -17.54
C ARG A 621 6.90 -29.51 -18.51
N ASN A 622 8.11 -29.87 -18.06
CA ASN A 622 9.33 -29.87 -18.85
C ASN A 622 9.49 -31.10 -19.76
N GLN A 623 8.46 -31.95 -19.88
CA GLN A 623 8.43 -33.12 -20.76
C GLN A 623 7.32 -33.06 -21.81
N TYR A 624 6.42 -32.06 -21.77
CA TYR A 624 5.47 -31.84 -22.86
C TYR A 624 6.19 -31.52 -24.16
N LEU A 625 5.68 -32.08 -25.28
CA LEU A 625 6.24 -31.91 -26.61
C LEU A 625 6.16 -30.44 -27.05
N VAL A 626 4.97 -29.85 -27.00
CA VAL A 626 4.75 -28.44 -27.38
C VAL A 626 4.57 -27.57 -26.14
N ARG A 627 5.27 -26.44 -26.09
CA ARG A 627 5.27 -25.46 -24.99
C ARG A 627 5.05 -24.06 -25.52
N THR A 628 4.76 -23.13 -24.61
CA THR A 628 4.66 -21.70 -24.95
C THR A 628 6.07 -21.17 -25.18
N ALA A 629 6.29 -20.57 -26.35
CA ALA A 629 7.50 -19.83 -26.67
C ALA A 629 7.36 -18.39 -26.19
N TYR A 630 8.43 -17.86 -25.62
CA TYR A 630 8.52 -16.47 -25.18
C TYR A 630 9.66 -15.79 -25.93
N LYS A 631 9.45 -14.53 -26.31
CA LYS A 631 10.48 -13.63 -26.85
C LYS A 631 10.62 -12.46 -25.88
N THR A 632 11.86 -12.07 -25.60
CA THR A 632 12.15 -10.82 -24.88
C THR A 632 11.69 -9.65 -25.75
N ALA A 633 10.94 -8.70 -25.18
CA ALA A 633 10.52 -7.52 -25.91
C ALA A 633 11.72 -6.75 -26.45
N ASP A 634 11.59 -6.15 -27.63
CA ASP A 634 12.67 -5.37 -28.25
C ASP A 634 12.81 -3.98 -27.58
N GLU A 635 11.72 -3.49 -26.97
CA GLU A 635 11.67 -2.24 -26.22
C GLU A 635 11.59 -2.45 -24.70
N ALA A 636 12.31 -1.61 -23.96
CA ALA A 636 12.25 -1.58 -22.51
C ALA A 636 10.93 -0.94 -22.03
N ASN A 637 10.41 -1.42 -20.90
CA ASN A 637 9.28 -0.80 -20.22
C ASN A 637 9.69 0.48 -19.46
N ASP A 638 8.73 1.17 -18.84
CA ASP A 638 8.93 2.40 -18.03
C ASP A 638 9.99 2.26 -16.90
N TYR A 639 10.43 1.04 -16.60
CA TYR A 639 11.40 0.72 -15.55
C TYR A 639 12.71 0.12 -16.12
N GLY A 640 12.95 0.25 -17.43
CA GLY A 640 14.19 -0.21 -18.07
C GLY A 640 14.30 -1.73 -18.24
N GLU A 641 13.22 -2.47 -18.05
CA GLU A 641 13.20 -3.94 -18.18
C GLU A 641 12.66 -4.36 -19.53
N PHE A 642 13.19 -5.45 -20.11
CA PHE A 642 12.68 -6.05 -21.33
C PHE A 642 11.77 -7.24 -21.00
N PRO A 643 10.44 -7.05 -20.89
CA PRO A 643 9.54 -8.10 -20.44
C PRO A 643 9.46 -9.25 -21.45
N GLN A 644 9.26 -10.47 -20.96
CA GLN A 644 8.95 -11.60 -21.83
C GLN A 644 7.52 -11.49 -22.36
N ARG A 645 7.38 -11.50 -23.68
CA ARG A 645 6.10 -11.57 -24.40
C ARG A 645 5.91 -12.97 -24.96
N ILE A 646 4.65 -13.39 -25.10
CA ILE A 646 4.34 -14.66 -25.75
C ILE A 646 4.67 -14.50 -27.23
N TYR A 647 5.61 -15.31 -27.72
CA TYR A 647 5.97 -15.37 -29.14
C TYR A 647 5.06 -16.35 -29.89
N GLY A 648 4.77 -17.48 -29.25
CA GLY A 648 3.87 -18.50 -29.78
C GLY A 648 4.11 -19.86 -29.18
N ILE A 649 4.46 -20.84 -30.00
CA ILE A 649 4.71 -22.22 -29.58
C ILE A 649 6.13 -22.65 -29.91
N CYS A 650 6.70 -23.54 -29.09
CA CYS A 650 7.95 -24.24 -29.40
C CYS A 650 7.85 -25.72 -29.08
N ALA A 651 8.62 -26.53 -29.80
CA ALA A 651 8.86 -27.94 -29.45
C ALA A 651 10.34 -28.16 -29.10
N PRO A 652 10.75 -27.97 -27.83
CA PRO A 652 12.17 -27.94 -27.46
C PRO A 652 12.94 -29.22 -27.80
N SER A 653 12.29 -30.39 -27.76
CA SER A 653 12.92 -31.68 -28.09
C SER A 653 13.21 -31.85 -29.58
N LEU A 654 12.61 -31.05 -30.44
CA LEU A 654 12.77 -31.11 -31.90
C LEU A 654 13.69 -30.01 -32.44
N GLY A 655 14.17 -29.11 -31.57
CA GLY A 655 15.08 -28.02 -31.92
C GLY A 655 14.39 -26.71 -32.29
N GLU A 656 15.20 -25.65 -32.49
CA GLU A 656 14.73 -24.27 -32.67
C GLU A 656 13.86 -24.06 -33.92
N ARG A 657 14.04 -24.88 -34.96
CA ARG A 657 13.20 -24.90 -36.18
C ARG A 657 11.71 -25.02 -35.86
N TYR A 658 11.34 -25.66 -34.76
CA TYR A 658 9.95 -25.84 -34.34
C TYR A 658 9.49 -24.79 -33.33
N THR A 659 10.09 -23.60 -33.37
CA THR A 659 9.60 -22.40 -32.70
C THR A 659 8.80 -21.58 -33.71
N ILE A 660 7.48 -21.52 -33.53
CA ILE A 660 6.55 -20.91 -34.49
C ILE A 660 5.95 -19.66 -33.84
N CYS A 661 6.09 -18.53 -34.54
CA CYS A 661 5.44 -17.27 -34.17
C CYS A 661 3.93 -17.38 -34.39
N THR A 662 3.15 -16.99 -33.38
CA THR A 662 1.68 -16.87 -33.49
C THR A 662 1.19 -15.43 -33.36
N HIS A 663 2.11 -14.49 -33.10
CA HIS A 663 1.84 -13.05 -33.00
C HIS A 663 2.78 -12.29 -33.95
N PRO A 664 2.55 -12.37 -35.27
CA PRO A 664 3.42 -11.72 -36.25
C PRO A 664 3.26 -10.19 -36.26
N ASP A 665 2.08 -9.69 -35.91
CA ASP A 665 1.74 -8.28 -36.04
C ASP A 665 1.91 -7.54 -34.71
N GLU A 666 2.46 -6.32 -34.78
CA GLU A 666 2.46 -5.38 -33.68
C GLU A 666 1.21 -4.49 -33.74
N TRP A 667 0.54 -4.32 -32.59
CA TRP A 667 -0.67 -3.52 -32.48
C TRP A 667 -0.45 -2.36 -31.51
N LYS A 668 -0.71 -1.13 -31.97
CA LYS A 668 -0.68 0.08 -31.15
C LYS A 668 -2.10 0.55 -30.82
N LEU A 669 -2.25 1.12 -29.63
CA LEU A 669 -3.53 1.66 -29.18
C LEU A 669 -3.76 3.06 -29.77
N VAL A 670 -4.87 3.28 -30.49
CA VAL A 670 -5.21 4.57 -31.10
C VAL A 670 -6.61 5.02 -30.67
N ARG A 671 -6.85 6.33 -30.52
CA ARG A 671 -8.19 6.81 -30.18
C ARG A 671 -9.14 6.51 -31.33
N LYS A 672 -10.35 6.06 -30.98
CA LYS A 672 -11.40 5.85 -31.97
C LYS A 672 -11.74 7.17 -32.62
N GLU A 673 -11.79 7.19 -33.96
CA GLU A 673 -12.24 8.38 -34.69
C GLU A 673 -13.73 8.58 -34.42
N SER A 674 -14.13 9.83 -34.14
CA SER A 674 -15.55 10.16 -34.11
C SER A 674 -16.07 9.99 -35.53
N ASP A 675 -17.03 9.09 -35.73
CA ASP A 675 -17.80 9.06 -36.97
C ASP A 675 -18.28 10.48 -37.24
N ALA A 676 -17.99 11.01 -38.43
CA ALA A 676 -18.49 12.31 -38.86
C ALA A 676 -20.00 12.19 -39.06
N ASP A 677 -20.75 12.26 -37.97
CA ASP A 677 -22.20 12.17 -37.99
C ASP A 677 -22.75 13.47 -38.57
N ASN A 678 -23.07 13.44 -39.87
CA ASN A 678 -23.87 14.45 -40.57
C ASN A 678 -25.35 14.35 -40.15
N SER A 679 -25.63 14.23 -38.86
CA SER A 679 -26.97 14.41 -38.31
C SER A 679 -27.00 15.70 -37.52
N THR A 680 -27.54 16.74 -38.14
CA THR A 680 -28.05 17.92 -37.44
C THR A 680 -29.19 17.47 -36.55
N ASP A 681 -28.90 17.24 -35.26
CA ASP A 681 -29.94 17.27 -34.24
C ASP A 681 -29.37 17.97 -33.00
N GLU A 682 -30.11 18.97 -32.54
CA GLU A 682 -29.72 19.87 -31.46
C GLU A 682 -29.72 19.13 -30.11
N GLY A 683 -28.61 18.46 -29.82
CA GLY A 683 -28.31 17.86 -28.52
C GLY A 683 -27.20 18.63 -27.83
N PHE A 684 -27.54 19.34 -26.75
CA PHE A 684 -26.65 20.18 -25.95
C PHE A 684 -25.47 19.39 -25.37
N ASP A 685 -24.31 19.44 -26.03
CA ASP A 685 -23.11 18.71 -25.64
C ASP A 685 -22.25 19.53 -24.66
N LEU A 686 -22.42 19.28 -23.36
CA LEU A 686 -21.56 19.85 -22.32
C LEU A 686 -20.18 19.20 -22.40
N ARG A 687 -19.19 19.95 -22.90
CA ARG A 687 -17.76 19.62 -22.81
C ARG A 687 -17.37 19.28 -21.36
N GLY A 688 -17.34 18.00 -21.04
CA GLY A 688 -16.83 17.46 -19.79
C GLY A 688 -15.31 17.58 -19.72
N GLY A 689 -14.81 18.70 -19.19
CA GLY A 689 -13.44 18.82 -18.71
C GLY A 689 -13.24 18.12 -17.36
N PHE A 690 -12.04 17.56 -17.16
CA PHE A 690 -11.49 17.00 -15.92
C PHE A 690 -12.15 15.72 -15.34
N ALA A 691 -12.13 14.61 -16.09
CA ALA A 691 -12.03 13.24 -15.51
C ALA A 691 -11.91 12.15 -16.60
N ALA A 692 -10.83 12.16 -17.40
CA ALA A 692 -10.55 11.00 -18.27
C ALA A 692 -10.05 9.80 -17.42
N PRO A 693 -10.50 8.55 -17.67
CA PRO A 693 -9.90 7.37 -17.06
C PRO A 693 -8.47 7.19 -17.58
N TRP A 694 -7.48 7.39 -16.71
CA TRP A 694 -6.06 7.19 -17.01
C TRP A 694 -5.74 5.69 -17.12
N THR A 695 -5.23 5.26 -18.28
CA THR A 695 -4.61 3.94 -18.46
C THR A 695 -3.10 4.08 -18.63
N ARG A 696 -2.40 3.00 -18.27
CA ARG A 696 -0.94 2.86 -18.40
C ARG A 696 -0.58 2.77 -19.88
N GLY A 697 0.45 3.52 -20.27
CA GLY A 697 0.97 3.59 -21.63
C GLY A 697 1.13 5.05 -22.05
N ASN A 698 2.33 5.58 -21.84
CA ASN A 698 2.89 6.80 -22.42
C ASN A 698 2.03 8.08 -22.35
N ASN A 699 2.21 8.88 -21.29
CA ASN A 699 2.23 10.35 -21.34
C ASN A 699 2.37 10.93 -19.93
N CYS A 700 3.55 11.45 -19.59
CA CYS A 700 3.67 12.49 -18.57
C CYS A 700 2.95 13.74 -19.10
N PRO A 701 1.98 14.35 -18.39
CA PRO A 701 1.44 15.62 -18.84
C PRO A 701 2.51 16.70 -18.66
N GLY A 702 2.93 17.30 -19.77
CA GLY A 702 3.49 18.65 -19.72
C GLY A 702 2.38 19.64 -19.35
N ASP A 703 2.69 20.52 -18.39
CA ASP A 703 1.89 21.62 -17.84
C ASP A 703 0.57 21.94 -18.58
N GLU A 704 -0.56 21.62 -17.93
CA GLU A 704 -1.89 22.06 -18.33
C GLU A 704 -1.96 23.61 -18.37
N LYS A 705 -2.27 24.15 -19.55
CA LYS A 705 -2.70 25.54 -19.72
C LYS A 705 -4.12 25.68 -19.16
N THR A 706 -4.25 26.29 -17.99
CA THR A 706 -5.52 26.88 -17.55
C THR A 706 -5.88 28.05 -18.46
N ALA A 707 -6.93 27.88 -19.28
CA ALA A 707 -7.63 28.98 -19.92
C ALA A 707 -8.62 29.59 -18.90
N GLY A 708 -8.23 30.72 -18.32
CA GLY A 708 -9.13 31.66 -17.65
C GLY A 708 -9.12 32.96 -18.46
N THR A 709 -10.31 33.41 -18.84
CA THR A 709 -10.61 34.63 -19.57
C THR A 709 -10.04 35.87 -18.89
N GLY A 710 -9.26 36.63 -19.66
CA GLY A 710 -8.74 37.94 -19.29
C GLY A 710 -7.97 38.54 -20.46
N THR A 711 -8.62 39.42 -21.21
CA THR A 711 -8.02 40.27 -22.24
C THR A 711 -6.97 41.19 -21.60
N GLU A 712 -5.69 40.86 -21.74
CA GLU A 712 -4.60 41.83 -21.64
C GLU A 712 -3.52 41.56 -22.70
N ASN A 713 -3.25 42.60 -23.47
CA ASN A 713 -2.32 42.70 -24.58
C ASN A 713 -0.87 42.67 -24.03
N ARG A 714 -0.06 41.64 -24.34
CA ARG A 714 1.40 41.65 -24.07
C ARG A 714 2.20 41.07 -25.25
N GLN A 715 3.12 41.89 -25.74
CA GLN A 715 4.02 41.69 -26.89
C GLN A 715 4.81 40.36 -26.83
N ARG A 716 4.94 39.69 -27.99
CA ARG A 716 5.85 38.55 -28.20
C ARG A 716 7.30 39.02 -28.01
N GLY A 717 8.00 38.50 -26.99
CA GLY A 717 9.42 38.77 -26.73
C GLY A 717 10.36 38.02 -27.70
N SER A 718 11.42 38.69 -28.13
CA SER A 718 12.50 38.21 -29.00
C SER A 718 13.36 37.10 -28.35
N ARG A 719 13.96 36.23 -29.16
CA ARG A 719 14.83 35.10 -28.72
C ARG A 719 16.15 35.64 -28.16
N LEU A 720 16.50 35.26 -26.92
CA LEU A 720 17.78 35.59 -26.29
C LEU A 720 18.96 34.92 -27.01
N THR A 721 19.96 35.70 -27.40
CA THR A 721 21.24 35.24 -27.96
C THR A 721 22.27 35.01 -26.85
N LEU A 722 23.02 33.91 -26.92
CA LEU A 722 24.09 33.59 -25.97
C LEU A 722 25.33 34.43 -26.29
N PRO A 723 25.95 35.11 -25.31
CA PRO A 723 27.19 35.86 -25.53
C PRO A 723 28.39 34.92 -25.65
N GLU A 724 29.35 35.26 -26.51
CA GLU A 724 30.53 34.43 -26.80
C GLU A 724 31.53 34.36 -25.64
N SER A 725 31.47 35.28 -24.66
CA SER A 725 32.26 35.21 -23.42
C SER A 725 31.54 35.90 -22.25
N GLY A 726 31.91 35.58 -21.00
CA GLY A 726 31.29 36.19 -19.80
C GLY A 726 29.93 35.61 -19.41
N LEU A 727 29.65 34.34 -19.78
CA LEU A 727 28.36 33.66 -19.58
C LEU A 727 27.82 33.76 -18.14
N ALA A 728 28.68 33.58 -17.13
CA ALA A 728 28.28 33.59 -15.73
C ALA A 728 27.76 34.97 -15.29
N HIS A 729 28.42 36.05 -15.71
CA HIS A 729 27.97 37.42 -15.43
C HIS A 729 26.69 37.75 -16.20
N TRP A 730 26.60 37.34 -17.47
CA TRP A 730 25.38 37.51 -18.27
C TRP A 730 24.18 36.80 -17.64
N LEU A 731 24.33 35.54 -17.21
CA LEU A 731 23.28 34.79 -16.50
C LEU A 731 22.81 35.50 -15.21
N GLN A 732 23.73 36.14 -14.50
CA GLN A 732 23.41 36.92 -13.30
C GLN A 732 22.64 38.21 -13.65
N THR A 733 22.96 38.86 -14.78
CA THR A 733 22.24 40.04 -15.26
C THR A 733 20.84 39.75 -15.81
N LEU A 734 20.53 38.49 -16.16
CA LEU A 734 19.21 38.12 -16.66
C LEU A 734 18.13 38.33 -15.59
N THR A 735 17.07 39.03 -15.99
CA THR A 735 15.87 39.16 -15.17
C THR A 735 15.15 37.82 -15.04
N ARG A 736 14.29 37.68 -14.03
CA ARG A 736 13.53 36.43 -13.79
C ARG A 736 12.71 35.97 -15.01
N HIS A 737 12.24 36.90 -15.84
CA HIS A 737 11.50 36.60 -17.07
C HIS A 737 12.43 36.01 -18.15
N GLU A 738 13.60 36.61 -18.34
CA GLU A 738 14.60 36.15 -19.32
C GLU A 738 15.21 34.80 -18.93
N ARG A 739 15.44 34.54 -17.63
CA ARG A 739 15.86 33.22 -17.14
C ARG A 739 14.86 32.12 -17.48
N LYS A 740 13.55 32.39 -17.33
CA LYS A 740 12.49 31.45 -17.74
C LYS A 740 12.46 31.23 -19.26
N GLN A 741 12.72 32.26 -20.05
CA GLN A 741 12.78 32.15 -21.51
C GLN A 741 14.02 31.34 -21.96
N LEU A 742 15.18 31.56 -21.33
CA LEU A 742 16.40 30.79 -21.57
C LEU A 742 16.21 29.31 -21.23
N ILE A 743 15.62 28.99 -20.07
CA ILE A 743 15.33 27.60 -19.66
C ILE A 743 14.40 26.90 -20.68
N ARG A 744 13.41 27.61 -21.24
CA ARG A 744 12.55 27.07 -22.30
C ARG A 744 13.29 26.82 -23.61
N GLN A 745 14.26 27.67 -23.96
CA GLN A 745 15.08 27.45 -25.16
C GLN A 745 16.04 26.26 -24.98
N LEU A 746 16.64 26.11 -23.80
CA LEU A 746 17.54 25.00 -23.47
C LEU A 746 16.81 23.65 -23.41
N LYS A 747 15.57 23.61 -22.93
CA LYS A 747 14.76 22.39 -22.87
C LYS A 747 14.36 21.81 -24.24
N ASN A 748 14.48 22.60 -25.31
CA ASN A 748 14.01 22.24 -26.65
C ASN A 748 15.15 22.04 -27.68
N GLN A 749 16.41 21.86 -27.26
CA GLN A 749 17.51 21.61 -28.19
C GLN A 749 17.68 20.11 -28.51
N PRO A 750 17.77 19.70 -29.81
CA PRO A 750 18.21 18.36 -30.19
C PRO A 750 19.76 18.24 -30.08
N PRO A 751 20.30 17.01 -29.95
CA PRO A 751 21.65 16.79 -29.43
C PRO A 751 22.72 16.92 -30.52
N THR A 752 23.87 17.49 -30.16
CA THR A 752 25.11 17.36 -30.93
C THR A 752 26.32 17.05 -30.05
N THR A 753 27.17 16.23 -30.65
CA THR A 753 28.36 15.47 -30.25
C THR A 753 29.58 16.26 -29.76
N ASP A 754 30.18 15.72 -28.70
CA ASP A 754 31.60 15.35 -28.51
C ASP A 754 32.74 16.39 -28.39
N THR A 755 33.74 15.97 -27.60
CA THR A 755 35.14 16.40 -27.43
C THR A 755 35.53 17.45 -26.36
N GLY A 756 36.28 16.99 -25.34
CA GLY A 756 37.67 17.43 -25.16
C GLY A 756 38.05 18.38 -24.01
N GLN A 757 38.62 17.78 -22.95
CA GLN A 757 39.79 18.22 -22.15
C GLN A 757 39.70 19.31 -21.05
N ASN A 758 39.98 18.83 -19.84
CA ASN A 758 40.93 19.30 -18.81
C ASN A 758 40.88 20.75 -18.27
N ASN A 759 40.69 20.85 -16.93
CA ASN A 759 41.73 21.13 -15.91
C ASN A 759 41.36 22.15 -14.80
N THR A 760 41.56 21.68 -13.56
CA THR A 760 42.01 22.38 -12.32
C THR A 760 41.08 23.28 -11.48
N ARG A 761 40.97 22.86 -10.21
CA ARG A 761 40.60 23.54 -8.94
C ARG A 761 41.53 24.77 -8.63
N PRO A 762 41.19 25.75 -7.74
CA PRO A 762 40.95 25.50 -6.31
C PRO A 762 39.93 26.39 -5.53
N ALA A 763 39.83 26.01 -4.26
CA ALA A 763 38.98 26.34 -3.12
C ALA A 763 38.75 27.81 -2.71
N SER A 764 37.62 28.06 -2.03
CA SER A 764 37.50 28.66 -0.68
C SER A 764 36.02 28.58 -0.24
N ASP A 765 35.67 27.79 0.77
CA ASP A 765 35.64 28.10 2.21
C ASP A 765 34.91 29.40 2.57
N THR A 766 33.60 29.36 2.86
CA THR A 766 33.08 29.42 4.25
C THR A 766 31.56 29.18 4.33
N PRO A 767 31.07 28.66 5.47
CA PRO A 767 29.77 28.02 5.61
C PRO A 767 28.65 28.93 6.13
N VAL A 768 27.43 28.60 5.71
CA VAL A 768 26.16 29.09 6.25
C VAL A 768 25.97 28.51 7.66
N ARG A 769 25.81 29.38 8.67
CA ARG A 769 25.33 28.99 10.00
C ARG A 769 23.82 28.77 9.95
N VAL A 770 23.40 27.54 10.24
CA VAL A 770 22.05 27.17 10.63
C VAL A 770 22.10 26.88 12.12
N GLU A 771 21.39 27.67 12.94
CA GLU A 771 21.23 27.38 14.36
C GLU A 771 20.31 26.17 14.53
N VAL A 772 20.89 25.07 15.03
CA VAL A 772 20.18 23.89 15.49
C VAL A 772 20.05 23.99 17.01
N VAL A 773 18.82 24.14 17.50
CA VAL A 773 18.53 23.98 18.93
C VAL A 773 18.50 22.48 19.23
N VAL A 774 19.53 21.99 19.91
CA VAL A 774 19.60 20.60 20.41
C VAL A 774 18.93 20.55 21.80
N PRO A 775 18.02 19.60 22.07
CA PRO A 775 17.41 19.46 23.39
C PRO A 775 18.43 18.89 24.38
N VAL A 776 18.58 19.56 25.52
CA VAL A 776 19.61 19.21 26.52
C VAL A 776 19.11 18.12 27.47
N ASP A 777 19.92 17.08 27.66
CA ASP A 777 19.69 15.99 28.62
C ASP A 777 19.90 16.50 30.06
N THR A 778 18.80 16.76 30.77
CA THR A 778 18.78 17.31 32.14
C THR A 778 19.51 16.43 33.16
N THR A 779 19.58 15.12 32.90
CA THR A 779 20.31 14.16 33.75
C THR A 779 21.82 14.41 33.70
N THR A 780 22.34 14.76 32.52
CA THR A 780 23.76 15.05 32.31
C THR A 780 24.15 16.39 32.94
N ILE A 781 23.28 17.42 32.84
CA ILE A 781 23.48 18.72 33.50
C ILE A 781 23.59 18.53 35.02
N ALA A 782 22.62 17.85 35.64
CA ALA A 782 22.61 17.65 37.09
C ALA A 782 23.83 16.87 37.60
N GLN A 783 24.35 15.93 36.79
CA GLN A 783 25.57 15.21 37.13
C GLN A 783 26.81 16.12 37.08
N ILE A 784 26.94 16.96 36.05
CA ILE A 784 28.04 17.92 35.92
C ILE A 784 28.01 18.93 37.07
N THR A 785 26.84 19.48 37.39
CA THR A 785 26.67 20.42 38.52
C THR A 785 27.20 19.82 39.81
N ARG A 786 26.77 18.59 40.14
CA ARG A 786 27.18 17.90 41.36
C ARG A 786 28.69 17.58 41.39
N GLU A 787 29.27 17.18 40.27
CA GLU A 787 30.70 16.85 40.19
C GLU A 787 31.60 18.11 40.26
N LEU A 788 31.14 19.25 39.73
CA LEU A 788 31.83 20.54 39.87
C LEU A 788 31.65 21.15 41.26
N ASP A 789 30.47 21.02 41.87
CA ASP A 789 30.22 21.43 43.26
C ASP A 789 31.12 20.67 44.24
N ALA A 790 31.34 19.37 43.98
CA ALA A 790 32.27 18.55 44.76
C ALA A 790 33.73 18.99 44.64
N LEU A 791 34.09 19.71 43.57
CA LEU A 791 35.39 20.37 43.38
C LEU A 791 35.39 21.83 43.88
N GLY A 792 34.31 22.26 44.55
CA GLY A 792 34.15 23.60 45.09
C GLY A 792 33.83 24.66 44.04
N VAL A 793 33.38 24.27 42.84
CA VAL A 793 33.05 25.18 41.75
C VAL A 793 31.56 25.17 41.46
N GLN A 794 30.86 26.20 41.92
CA GLN A 794 29.45 26.44 41.62
C GLN A 794 29.32 27.35 40.40
N LEU A 795 28.65 26.85 39.36
CA LEU A 795 28.39 27.57 38.12
C LEU A 795 26.88 27.72 37.88
N PRO A 796 26.41 28.82 37.27
CA PRO A 796 25.02 28.94 36.85
C PRO A 796 24.68 27.94 35.73
N ASP A 797 23.41 27.54 35.63
CA ASP A 797 22.93 26.47 34.72
C ASP A 797 23.37 26.67 33.26
N ALA A 798 23.38 27.92 32.77
CA ALA A 798 23.84 28.26 31.42
C ALA A 798 25.33 27.92 31.19
N ALA A 799 26.17 28.08 32.21
CA ALA A 799 27.59 27.74 32.15
C ALA A 799 27.83 26.23 32.28
N ILE A 800 26.97 25.50 33.01
CA ILE A 800 27.01 24.03 33.09
C ILE A 800 26.72 23.40 31.73
N ILE A 801 25.79 23.96 30.95
CA ILE A 801 25.53 23.54 29.56
C ILE A 801 26.77 23.76 28.68
N SER A 802 27.55 24.81 28.93
CA SER A 802 28.81 25.01 28.21
C SER A 802 29.86 23.97 28.60
N VAL A 803 29.92 23.55 29.87
CA VAL A 803 30.80 22.45 30.32
C VAL A 803 30.36 21.11 29.73
N SER A 804 29.06 20.81 29.62
CA SER A 804 28.58 19.59 28.95
C SER A 804 28.97 19.53 27.48
N ASN A 805 29.18 20.69 26.86
CA ASN A 805 29.64 20.85 25.49
C ASN A 805 31.18 20.98 25.35
N GLY A 806 31.93 20.75 26.44
CA GLY A 806 33.40 20.64 26.42
C GLY A 806 34.16 21.85 26.94
N ALA A 807 33.49 22.87 27.50
CA ALA A 807 34.18 23.98 28.17
C ALA A 807 34.95 23.50 29.41
N ARG A 808 36.10 24.14 29.67
CA ARG A 808 37.00 23.80 30.78
C ARG A 808 36.84 24.79 31.92
N VAL A 809 36.92 24.29 33.14
CA VAL A 809 36.72 25.03 34.39
C VAL A 809 37.96 24.87 35.26
N ARG A 810 38.44 25.95 35.88
CA ARG A 810 39.62 25.91 36.76
C ARG A 810 39.17 26.06 38.21
N PRO A 811 39.15 24.99 39.02
CA PRO A 811 38.85 25.10 40.44
C PRO A 811 39.95 25.88 41.18
N GLY A 812 39.63 26.37 42.38
CA GLY A 812 40.53 27.22 43.19
C GLY A 812 41.85 26.57 43.63
N ASP A 813 42.08 25.30 43.27
CA ASP A 813 43.30 24.54 43.54
C ASP A 813 44.29 24.50 42.36
N GLY A 814 44.01 25.25 41.28
CA GLY A 814 44.91 25.46 40.15
C GLY A 814 44.88 24.40 39.06
N ARG A 815 44.00 23.39 39.14
CA ARG A 815 43.85 22.32 38.12
C ARG A 815 42.80 22.68 37.05
N ILE A 816 42.77 21.95 35.94
CA ILE A 816 41.75 22.14 34.89
C ILE A 816 40.79 20.95 34.91
N ALA A 817 39.50 21.22 35.08
CA ALA A 817 38.41 20.26 35.07
C ALA A 817 37.57 20.41 33.80
N TYR A 818 37.22 19.30 33.14
CA TYR A 818 36.34 19.32 31.95
C TYR A 818 35.51 18.05 31.83
N TRP A 819 34.38 18.13 31.13
CA TRP A 819 33.49 16.99 30.88
C TRP A 819 34.04 16.07 29.79
N SER A 820 34.17 14.78 30.09
CA SER A 820 34.56 13.76 29.11
C SER A 820 33.33 13.01 28.60
N ALA A 821 32.96 13.24 27.34
CA ALA A 821 31.82 12.58 26.71
C ALA A 821 31.97 11.03 26.64
N THR A 822 33.20 10.53 26.59
CA THR A 822 33.51 9.09 26.53
C THR A 822 33.31 8.40 27.88
N THR A 823 33.63 9.07 28.99
CA THR A 823 33.54 8.49 30.36
C THR A 823 32.32 8.97 31.13
N ARG A 824 31.61 9.99 30.63
CA ARG A 824 30.46 10.66 31.26
C ARG A 824 30.72 11.10 32.71
N ARG A 825 31.91 11.69 32.94
CA ARG A 825 32.34 12.32 34.21
C ARG A 825 33.26 13.52 33.97
N ILE A 826 33.45 14.35 34.99
CA ILE A 826 34.45 15.41 35.05
C ILE A 826 35.85 14.81 35.25
N VAL A 827 36.78 15.17 34.36
CA VAL A 827 38.19 14.77 34.40
C VAL A 827 39.05 15.97 34.77
N ILE A 828 40.06 15.76 35.61
CA ILE A 828 40.94 16.82 36.15
C ILE A 828 42.38 16.58 35.66
N THR A 829 43.02 17.62 35.13
CA THR A 829 44.42 17.61 34.69
C THR A 829 45.23 18.73 35.37
N GLN A 830 46.51 18.49 35.67
CA GLN A 830 47.45 19.52 36.14
C GLN A 830 48.20 20.11 34.94
N GLU A 831 48.37 21.44 34.92
CA GLU A 831 49.22 22.11 33.93
C GLU A 831 50.69 21.78 34.22
N SER A 832 51.29 20.85 33.46
CA SER A 832 52.75 20.86 33.30
C SER A 832 53.09 21.99 32.33
N SER A 833 53.80 22.99 32.81
CA SER A 833 54.32 24.10 32.02
C SER A 833 55.43 23.58 31.08
N ALA A 834 55.07 23.06 29.91
CA ALA A 834 55.95 22.88 28.76
C ALA A 834 55.12 22.57 27.49
N GLU A 835 55.53 23.16 26.36
CA GLU A 835 54.94 23.14 25.00
C GLU A 835 53.90 24.27 24.76
N VAL A 836 54.26 25.52 24.43
CA VAL A 836 55.18 26.11 23.41
C VAL A 836 54.66 25.96 21.95
N ARG A 837 54.24 27.11 21.40
CA ARG A 837 54.18 27.51 19.97
C ARG A 837 53.32 26.67 19.00
N SER A 838 52.16 27.20 18.65
CA SER A 838 51.81 27.64 17.27
C SER A 838 50.57 28.51 17.30
#